data_AF-A0A137QBK7-F1
#
_entry.id   AF-A0A137QBK7-F1
#
_cell.length_a   1.000
_cell.length_b   1.000
_cell.length_c   1.000
_cell.angle_alpha   90.00
_cell.angle_beta   90.00
_cell.angle_gamma   90.00
#
_symmetry.space_group_name_H-M   'P 1'
#
loop_
_entity.id
_entity.type
_entity.pdbx_description
1 polymer ?
#
loop_
_entity_poly.entity_id
_entity_poly.type
_entity_poly.pdbx_seq_one_letter_code
_entity_poly.pdbx_strand_id
1 'polypeptide(L)'
;MPSAFKGKGNRPVLATMNMWPTLTLHELGFFKNASRLLFWRAQMTDEIMKDLATHTIPGVEHDSSERDPPPQCHPGTRLDICGQAHTWFHDPKRKAKILWIHGPAGVGKSAIMQTLAQEDANSPTSILGATVFFSKLRQRNDPKKLFNTVAYQLATRYKNYRRYITDILTKDPKTVEKSMQEQFRRFIIVPFAEQHLFQGSRLPVLIILDGLDEVEEPHIMNAFSHSQIRSSYWTIKIAIDSNKGRADVEKFLRDRFKEVRSRYASMLQSNTPWPSEVDFLKVANASSGHFVFAELVSRFIIDETYGNPVSQLRVIIAAIEATPSATLRSNPLASLDNLYERILSTIPSDIRPITMHLLALSFKTSLFNKFWLICNWLELSQTDAYGALRKFHSVLRIPPPKEVDGLTRLGPFHKSFSDYILSPTRSGQYHIPDSLKSMLVGAVRALSYESHNSLKFTVQSSRIKVSWAYKDDIADLQADLFFWSFVAVINHIGDAINCEDDAAHTNGRLVAFFRDIDYADFFNSGRTYTVGNLLRRESSAGIFPVLEDWGLARPITISSIQLNHVRADEAADVAGRPAEQEPTAIPRFFTVSTYPIMEVNDKLIVAVCQAYGENPWRKAPFSKCLNWEGRLQEHLQAIAELELPARVYLIGKGSKSVVGIYQNTNAIWDWCYIIPYDQS
;
A
#
# COMPACT_ATOMS: atom_id res chain seq x y z
N MET A 1 -42.62 -53.48 -36.83
CA MET A 1 -43.60 -53.39 -37.94
C MET A 1 -44.36 -52.07 -37.85
N PRO A 2 -44.81 -51.50 -38.97
CA PRO A 2 -44.73 -50.05 -39.27
C PRO A 2 -46.10 -49.33 -39.31
N SER A 3 -46.09 -48.00 -39.39
CA SER A 3 -46.98 -47.15 -40.24
C SER A 3 -46.84 -45.66 -39.80
N ALA A 4 -46.38 -44.70 -40.60
CA ALA A 4 -46.75 -44.20 -41.94
C ALA A 4 -47.90 -43.15 -41.94
N PHE A 5 -47.48 -41.88 -42.00
CA PHE A 5 -47.91 -40.78 -42.89
C PHE A 5 -49.38 -40.59 -43.31
N LYS A 6 -49.83 -39.32 -43.18
CA LYS A 6 -50.52 -38.45 -44.20
C LYS A 6 -50.86 -37.13 -43.49
N GLY A 7 -50.56 -35.90 -43.94
CA GLY A 7 -50.18 -35.35 -45.23
C GLY A 7 -51.26 -34.36 -45.71
N LYS A 8 -50.90 -33.07 -45.89
CA LYS A 8 -51.24 -32.15 -47.01
C LYS A 8 -51.38 -30.66 -46.60
N GLY A 9 -50.80 -29.77 -47.43
CA GLY A 9 -51.31 -28.41 -47.65
C GLY A 9 -50.27 -27.29 -47.76
N ASN A 10 -49.91 -26.90 -48.98
CA ASN A 10 -48.90 -25.90 -49.37
C ASN A 10 -49.37 -24.41 -49.27
N ARG A 11 -48.49 -23.53 -48.73
CA ARG A 11 -47.93 -22.22 -49.21
C ARG A 11 -48.83 -21.12 -49.87
N PRO A 12 -48.34 -19.85 -50.05
CA PRO A 12 -47.70 -18.88 -49.13
C PRO A 12 -48.14 -17.40 -49.39
N VAL A 13 -47.58 -16.40 -48.70
CA VAL A 13 -46.94 -15.15 -49.25
C VAL A 13 -46.72 -14.10 -48.14
N LEU A 14 -45.42 -13.85 -47.89
CA LEU A 14 -44.65 -12.64 -47.49
C LEU A 14 -45.22 -11.58 -46.53
N ALA A 15 -44.45 -10.80 -45.76
CA ALA A 15 -43.06 -10.70 -45.22
C ALA A 15 -43.06 -9.30 -44.52
N THR A 16 -42.26 -8.90 -43.53
CA THR A 16 -40.81 -8.95 -43.24
C THR A 16 -40.63 -8.50 -41.77
N MET A 17 -39.96 -9.26 -40.89
CA MET A 17 -38.52 -9.24 -40.57
C MET A 17 -37.99 -7.97 -39.87
N ASN A 18 -37.62 -8.13 -38.59
CA ASN A 18 -36.23 -7.94 -38.13
C ASN A 18 -35.93 -8.94 -37.00
N MET A 19 -35.12 -9.96 -37.35
CA MET A 19 -34.49 -10.99 -36.51
C MET A 19 -33.37 -10.34 -35.65
N TRP A 20 -32.92 -10.86 -34.51
CA TRP A 20 -32.44 -12.22 -34.24
C TRP A 20 -32.73 -12.74 -32.82
N PRO A 21 -32.77 -14.08 -32.64
CA PRO A 21 -33.41 -14.72 -31.49
C PRO A 21 -32.42 -15.31 -30.48
N THR A 22 -32.71 -15.06 -29.20
CA THR A 22 -32.21 -15.84 -28.07
C THR A 22 -33.18 -17.01 -27.86
N LEU A 23 -33.03 -18.12 -28.57
CA LEU A 23 -33.63 -19.40 -28.18
C LEU A 23 -32.89 -20.60 -28.81
N THR A 24 -32.48 -21.50 -27.90
CA THR A 24 -32.35 -22.96 -28.08
C THR A 24 -31.34 -23.51 -29.08
N LEU A 25 -30.04 -23.44 -28.71
CA LEU A 25 -29.03 -24.40 -29.18
C LEU A 25 -28.89 -25.64 -28.27
N HIS A 26 -29.59 -25.67 -27.13
CA HIS A 26 -29.58 -26.81 -26.20
C HIS A 26 -30.49 -27.96 -26.65
N GLU A 27 -31.60 -27.66 -27.33
CA GLU A 27 -32.61 -28.67 -27.73
C GLU A 27 -32.31 -29.37 -29.07
N LEU A 28 -31.32 -28.89 -29.83
CA LEU A 28 -30.97 -29.46 -31.13
C LEU A 28 -29.79 -30.45 -31.10
N GLY A 29 -29.17 -30.72 -29.94
CA GLY A 29 -28.21 -31.83 -29.80
C GLY A 29 -26.93 -31.77 -30.66
N PHE A 30 -26.61 -30.62 -31.28
CA PHE A 30 -25.54 -30.54 -32.29
C PHE A 30 -24.11 -30.37 -31.73
N PHE A 31 -23.92 -30.05 -30.45
CA PHE A 31 -22.58 -29.93 -29.86
C PHE A 31 -22.51 -30.58 -28.47
N LYS A 32 -21.91 -31.78 -28.39
CA LYS A 32 -21.50 -32.43 -27.13
C LYS A 32 -20.54 -31.58 -26.25
N ASN A 33 -20.02 -30.47 -26.78
CA ASN A 33 -19.03 -29.59 -26.14
C ASN A 33 -19.56 -28.19 -25.75
N ALA A 34 -20.86 -27.90 -25.90
CA ALA A 34 -21.41 -26.58 -25.53
C ALA A 34 -21.24 -26.23 -24.04
N SER A 35 -21.26 -27.25 -23.18
CA SER A 35 -20.94 -27.13 -21.75
C SER A 35 -19.47 -26.75 -21.50
N ARG A 36 -18.52 -27.22 -22.33
CA ARG A 36 -17.10 -26.84 -22.25
C ARG A 36 -16.85 -25.38 -22.66
N LEU A 37 -17.62 -24.86 -23.62
CA LEU A 37 -17.53 -23.45 -24.06
C LEU A 37 -18.04 -22.46 -22.99
N LEU A 38 -19.12 -22.81 -22.27
CA LEU A 38 -19.63 -22.02 -21.15
C LEU A 38 -18.65 -22.02 -19.98
N PHE A 39 -18.03 -23.18 -19.72
CA PHE A 39 -17.04 -23.35 -18.66
C PHE A 39 -15.74 -22.55 -18.94
N TRP A 40 -15.19 -22.63 -20.15
CA TRP A 40 -14.04 -21.82 -20.57
C TRP A 40 -14.29 -20.32 -20.45
N ARG A 41 -15.49 -19.86 -20.83
CA ARG A 41 -15.86 -18.45 -20.73
C ARG A 41 -15.94 -17.98 -19.27
N ALA A 42 -16.39 -18.84 -18.36
CA ALA A 42 -16.44 -18.53 -16.93
C ALA A 42 -15.03 -18.44 -16.31
N GLN A 43 -14.15 -19.42 -16.59
CA GLN A 43 -12.74 -19.39 -16.12
C GLN A 43 -12.01 -18.12 -16.58
N MET A 44 -12.13 -17.77 -17.87
CA MET A 44 -11.50 -16.57 -18.43
C MET A 44 -12.04 -15.27 -17.81
N THR A 45 -13.34 -15.20 -17.46
CA THR A 45 -13.89 -14.05 -16.73
C THR A 45 -13.32 -13.91 -15.32
N ASP A 46 -12.99 -15.02 -14.65
CA ASP A 46 -12.45 -15.01 -13.30
C ASP A 46 -10.96 -14.67 -13.26
N GLU A 47 -10.18 -15.12 -14.25
CA GLU A 47 -8.77 -14.71 -14.41
C GLU A 47 -8.63 -13.20 -14.64
N ILE A 48 -9.46 -12.63 -15.53
CA ILE A 48 -9.44 -11.18 -15.80
C ILE A 48 -9.83 -10.37 -14.56
N MET A 49 -10.79 -10.86 -13.77
CA MET A 49 -11.17 -10.20 -12.52
C MET A 49 -10.07 -10.29 -11.45
N LYS A 50 -9.32 -11.41 -11.39
CA LYS A 50 -8.14 -11.53 -10.52
C LYS A 50 -7.04 -10.55 -10.95
N ASP A 51 -6.77 -10.44 -12.26
CA ASP A 51 -5.79 -9.50 -12.78
C ASP A 51 -6.18 -8.04 -12.49
N LEU A 52 -7.44 -7.66 -12.75
CA LEU A 52 -7.95 -6.34 -12.39
C LEU A 52 -7.79 -6.05 -10.88
N ALA A 53 -8.02 -7.03 -10.01
CA ALA A 53 -7.86 -6.88 -8.56
C ALA A 53 -6.43 -6.47 -8.18
N THR A 54 -5.40 -6.97 -8.87
CA THR A 54 -3.99 -6.59 -8.60
C THR A 54 -3.68 -5.13 -8.94
N HIS A 55 -4.51 -4.52 -9.78
CA HIS A 55 -4.40 -3.12 -10.21
C HIS A 55 -5.28 -2.16 -9.38
N THR A 56 -5.89 -2.64 -8.29
CA THR A 56 -6.71 -1.83 -7.37
C THR A 56 -5.91 -1.27 -6.19
N ILE A 57 -6.51 -0.33 -5.44
CA ILE A 57 -5.97 0.15 -4.18
C ILE A 57 -6.47 -0.78 -3.05
N PRO A 58 -5.60 -1.54 -2.38
CA PRO A 58 -6.06 -2.49 -1.36
C PRO A 58 -6.55 -1.77 -0.09
N GLY A 59 -7.70 -2.22 0.41
CA GLY A 59 -8.25 -1.84 1.71
C GLY A 59 -8.86 -0.43 1.78
N VAL A 60 -9.37 0.04 0.64
CA VAL A 60 -10.09 1.34 0.54
C VAL A 60 -11.60 1.18 0.67
N GLU A 61 -12.10 -0.05 0.60
CA GLU A 61 -13.51 -0.37 0.70
C GLU A 61 -14.07 -0.05 2.10
N HIS A 62 -15.36 0.22 2.19
CA HIS A 62 -16.03 0.49 3.48
C HIS A 62 -15.99 -0.69 4.46
N ASP A 63 -15.92 -1.92 3.95
CA ASP A 63 -15.97 -3.20 4.66
C ASP A 63 -14.61 -3.91 4.73
N SER A 64 -13.52 -3.22 4.38
CA SER A 64 -12.18 -3.78 4.45
C SER A 64 -11.71 -4.00 5.91
N SER A 65 -11.07 -5.14 6.18
CA SER A 65 -10.43 -5.45 7.48
C SER A 65 -9.40 -4.40 7.90
N GLU A 66 -8.68 -3.85 6.94
CA GLU A 66 -7.74 -2.73 7.11
C GLU A 66 -8.36 -1.44 7.67
N ARG A 67 -9.69 -1.37 7.72
CA ARG A 67 -10.46 -0.24 8.23
C ARG A 67 -11.26 -0.64 9.45
N ASP A 68 -11.11 -1.84 10.00
CA ASP A 68 -11.84 -2.30 11.18
C ASP A 68 -11.13 -1.87 12.50
N PRO A 69 -11.83 -1.26 13.48
CA PRO A 69 -13.18 -0.70 13.36
C PRO A 69 -13.19 0.61 12.54
N PRO A 70 -14.19 0.82 11.67
CA PRO A 70 -14.18 1.97 10.78
C PRO A 70 -14.65 3.23 11.51
N PRO A 71 -14.18 4.43 11.11
CA PRO A 71 -14.65 5.66 11.72
C PRO A 71 -16.12 5.85 11.35
N GLN A 72 -17.05 5.77 12.30
CA GLN A 72 -18.49 6.00 12.09
C GLN A 72 -18.97 7.20 12.90
N CYS A 73 -20.11 7.75 12.53
CA CYS A 73 -20.78 8.77 13.32
C CYS A 73 -21.17 8.17 14.68
N HIS A 74 -20.91 8.93 15.75
CA HIS A 74 -21.37 8.54 17.08
C HIS A 74 -22.91 8.45 17.07
N PRO A 75 -23.53 7.45 17.71
CA PRO A 75 -24.98 7.30 17.71
C PRO A 75 -25.71 8.60 18.08
N GLY A 76 -26.72 8.97 17.30
CA GLY A 76 -27.51 10.19 17.52
C GLY A 76 -26.80 11.51 17.21
N THR A 77 -25.67 11.48 16.48
CA THR A 77 -24.99 12.68 15.96
C THR A 77 -25.06 12.73 14.44
N ARG A 78 -24.87 13.91 13.84
CA ARG A 78 -24.82 14.11 12.37
C ARG A 78 -26.06 13.64 11.60
N LEU A 79 -27.15 13.35 12.30
CA LEU A 79 -28.40 12.81 11.74
C LEU A 79 -28.97 13.68 10.61
N ASP A 80 -28.88 15.01 10.77
CA ASP A 80 -29.34 15.97 9.75
C ASP A 80 -28.56 15.83 8.44
N ILE A 81 -27.23 15.75 8.52
CA ILE A 81 -26.36 15.64 7.33
C ILE A 81 -26.54 14.27 6.68
N CYS A 82 -26.56 13.19 7.47
CA CYS A 82 -26.79 11.85 6.94
C CYS A 82 -28.16 11.74 6.28
N GLY A 83 -29.22 12.24 6.93
CA GLY A 83 -30.59 12.24 6.40
C GLY A 83 -30.72 13.05 5.11
N GLN A 84 -30.07 14.21 5.05
CA GLN A 84 -29.98 15.03 3.82
C GLN A 84 -29.30 14.29 2.66
N ALA A 85 -28.16 13.63 2.93
CA ALA A 85 -27.44 12.85 1.92
C ALA A 85 -28.27 11.65 1.43
N HIS A 86 -28.86 10.88 2.35
CA HIS A 86 -29.75 9.75 2.03
C HIS A 86 -30.91 10.18 1.16
N THR A 87 -31.60 11.24 1.55
CA THR A 87 -32.72 11.80 0.78
C THR A 87 -32.27 12.16 -0.63
N TRP A 88 -31.08 12.76 -0.77
CA TRP A 88 -30.54 13.14 -2.08
C TRP A 88 -30.21 11.94 -2.96
N PHE A 89 -29.44 10.94 -2.50
CA PHE A 89 -29.06 9.83 -3.39
C PHE A 89 -30.15 8.80 -3.64
N HIS A 90 -31.25 8.84 -2.89
CA HIS A 90 -32.47 8.08 -3.18
C HIS A 90 -33.55 8.88 -3.94
N ASP A 91 -33.38 10.19 -4.15
CA ASP A 91 -34.31 10.98 -4.96
C ASP A 91 -34.11 10.72 -6.46
N PRO A 92 -35.09 10.11 -7.16
CA PRO A 92 -35.00 9.89 -8.61
C PRO A 92 -35.11 11.19 -9.42
N LYS A 93 -35.66 12.25 -8.82
CA LYS A 93 -35.83 13.58 -9.46
C LYS A 93 -34.62 14.49 -9.26
N ARG A 94 -33.55 14.00 -8.62
CA ARG A 94 -32.36 14.83 -8.36
C ARG A 94 -31.75 15.37 -9.66
N LYS A 95 -31.60 16.69 -9.70
CA LYS A 95 -30.92 17.40 -10.81
C LYS A 95 -29.41 17.24 -10.71
N ALA A 96 -28.84 17.48 -9.52
CA ALA A 96 -27.42 17.31 -9.27
C ALA A 96 -27.05 15.82 -9.22
N LYS A 97 -25.92 15.46 -9.82
CA LYS A 97 -25.41 14.07 -9.86
C LYS A 97 -24.23 13.84 -8.92
N ILE A 98 -23.67 14.91 -8.37
CA ILE A 98 -22.58 14.87 -7.39
C ILE A 98 -23.05 15.54 -6.09
N LEU A 99 -22.73 14.94 -4.96
CA LEU A 99 -22.86 15.56 -3.65
C LEU A 99 -21.46 15.85 -3.09
N TRP A 100 -21.17 17.13 -2.85
CA TRP A 100 -19.91 17.60 -2.28
C TRP A 100 -20.10 17.96 -0.81
N ILE A 101 -19.63 17.08 0.08
CA ILE A 101 -19.60 17.34 1.52
C ILE A 101 -18.21 17.85 1.89
N HIS A 102 -18.11 19.10 2.32
CA HIS A 102 -16.83 19.69 2.68
C HIS A 102 -16.91 20.49 3.98
N GLY A 103 -15.76 20.63 4.61
CA GLY A 103 -15.62 21.30 5.88
C GLY A 103 -14.21 21.12 6.45
N PRO A 104 -13.88 21.84 7.53
CA PRO A 104 -12.54 21.81 8.10
C PRO A 104 -12.10 20.43 8.58
N ALA A 105 -10.80 20.28 8.88
CA ALA A 105 -10.26 19.04 9.42
C ALA A 105 -10.91 18.69 10.77
N GLY A 106 -11.16 17.40 10.99
CA GLY A 106 -11.62 16.88 12.27
C GLY A 106 -13.09 17.09 12.64
N VAL A 107 -13.93 17.58 11.72
CA VAL A 107 -15.39 17.69 11.93
C VAL A 107 -16.14 16.36 11.71
N GLY A 108 -15.47 15.29 11.31
CA GLY A 108 -16.08 13.96 11.13
C GLY A 108 -16.60 13.66 9.72
N LYS A 109 -16.01 14.26 8.66
CA LYS A 109 -16.39 13.99 7.26
C LYS A 109 -16.28 12.51 6.89
N SER A 110 -15.12 11.89 7.14
CA SER A 110 -14.90 10.47 6.88
C SER A 110 -15.86 9.57 7.67
N ALA A 111 -16.24 9.99 8.88
CA ALA A 111 -17.22 9.29 9.71
C ALA A 111 -18.64 9.35 9.10
N ILE A 112 -19.02 10.49 8.54
CA ILE A 112 -20.28 10.65 7.78
C ILE A 112 -20.24 9.76 6.54
N MET A 113 -19.18 9.82 5.73
CA MET A 113 -19.06 9.03 4.50
C MET A 113 -19.10 7.52 4.78
N GLN A 114 -18.43 7.08 5.84
CA GLN A 114 -18.50 5.68 6.28
C GLN A 114 -19.88 5.28 6.78
N THR A 115 -20.55 6.13 7.56
CA THR A 115 -21.90 5.85 8.07
C THR A 115 -22.89 5.70 6.91
N LEU A 116 -22.83 6.62 5.94
CA LEU A 116 -23.64 6.55 4.72
C LEU A 116 -23.38 5.27 3.93
N ALA A 117 -22.10 4.89 3.76
CA ALA A 117 -21.73 3.64 3.10
C ALA A 117 -22.31 2.42 3.84
N GLN A 118 -22.15 2.35 5.16
CA GLN A 118 -22.60 1.21 5.96
C GLN A 118 -24.13 1.09 5.98
N GLU A 119 -24.84 2.20 6.16
CA GLU A 119 -26.30 2.25 6.18
C GLU A 119 -26.88 1.85 4.83
N ASP A 120 -26.34 2.36 3.71
CA ASP A 120 -26.81 1.98 2.38
C ASP A 120 -26.42 0.55 2.00
N ALA A 121 -25.23 0.06 2.39
CA ALA A 121 -24.82 -1.33 2.19
C ALA A 121 -25.75 -2.33 2.87
N ASN A 122 -26.21 -2.00 4.08
CA ASN A 122 -27.13 -2.82 4.87
C ASN A 122 -28.61 -2.67 4.46
N SER A 123 -28.92 -1.77 3.53
CA SER A 123 -30.29 -1.54 3.06
C SER A 123 -30.74 -2.61 2.05
N PRO A 124 -31.98 -3.12 2.12
CA PRO A 124 -32.52 -4.04 1.12
C PRO A 124 -32.63 -3.39 -0.27
N THR A 125 -32.66 -2.05 -0.33
CA THR A 125 -32.67 -1.27 -1.58
C THR A 125 -31.33 -0.57 -1.82
N SER A 126 -30.24 -1.18 -1.36
CA SER A 126 -28.87 -0.66 -1.50
C SER A 126 -28.56 -0.28 -2.94
N ILE A 127 -28.08 0.95 -3.12
CA ILE A 127 -27.60 1.48 -4.40
C ILE A 127 -26.08 1.65 -4.42
N LEU A 128 -25.40 1.34 -3.31
CA LEU A 128 -23.96 1.41 -3.17
C LEU A 128 -23.25 0.51 -4.18
N GLY A 129 -22.60 1.14 -5.16
CA GLY A 129 -21.81 0.45 -6.17
C GLY A 129 -20.35 0.31 -5.78
N ALA A 130 -19.75 1.38 -5.27
CA ALA A 130 -18.33 1.39 -4.89
C ALA A 130 -18.03 2.43 -3.79
N THR A 131 -16.98 2.16 -3.02
CA THR A 131 -16.45 3.02 -1.97
C THR A 131 -14.93 3.09 -2.07
N VAL A 132 -14.38 4.30 -2.01
CA VAL A 132 -12.92 4.52 -1.96
C VAL A 132 -12.62 5.54 -0.87
N PHE A 133 -11.98 5.07 0.19
CA PHE A 133 -11.49 5.90 1.29
C PHE A 133 -9.97 6.07 1.17
N PHE A 134 -9.55 7.21 0.62
CA PHE A 134 -8.14 7.50 0.42
C PHE A 134 -7.41 7.75 1.75
N SER A 135 -6.12 7.40 1.79
CA SER A 135 -5.26 7.70 2.93
C SER A 135 -3.79 7.72 2.54
N LYS A 136 -3.16 8.89 2.59
CA LYS A 136 -1.72 9.04 2.30
C LYS A 136 -0.86 8.28 3.31
N LEU A 137 -1.23 8.35 4.59
CA LEU A 137 -0.55 7.64 5.67
C LEU A 137 -0.54 6.11 5.48
N ARG A 138 -1.62 5.56 4.91
CA ARG A 138 -1.73 4.13 4.61
C ARG A 138 -1.27 3.77 3.19
N GLN A 139 -0.74 4.73 2.42
CA GLN A 139 -0.34 4.56 1.02
C GLN A 139 -1.51 4.13 0.11
N ARG A 140 -2.71 4.60 0.44
CA ARG A 140 -3.96 4.37 -0.29
C ARG A 140 -4.37 5.63 -1.01
N ASN A 141 -3.47 6.26 -1.74
CA ASN A 141 -3.70 7.54 -2.38
C ASN A 141 -3.18 7.60 -3.82
N ASP A 142 -2.98 6.44 -4.47
CA ASP A 142 -2.56 6.37 -5.87
C ASP A 142 -3.74 6.74 -6.80
N PRO A 143 -3.73 7.93 -7.43
CA PRO A 143 -4.79 8.36 -8.33
C PRO A 143 -4.98 7.42 -9.53
N LYS A 144 -3.91 6.78 -10.02
CA LYS A 144 -3.94 5.95 -11.24
C LYS A 144 -4.71 4.64 -11.05
N LYS A 145 -4.97 4.25 -9.81
CA LYS A 145 -5.71 3.04 -9.45
C LYS A 145 -7.17 3.29 -9.08
N LEU A 146 -7.61 4.55 -9.01
CA LEU A 146 -8.97 4.91 -8.60
C LEU A 146 -10.03 4.23 -9.48
N PHE A 147 -9.96 4.42 -10.80
CA PHE A 147 -10.98 3.88 -11.70
C PHE A 147 -10.88 2.37 -11.90
N ASN A 148 -9.68 1.79 -11.77
CA ASN A 148 -9.52 0.33 -11.68
C ASN A 148 -10.26 -0.23 -10.46
N THR A 149 -10.11 0.42 -9.30
CA THR A 149 -10.75 0.02 -8.03
C THR A 149 -12.27 0.14 -8.10
N VAL A 150 -12.78 1.26 -8.62
CA VAL A 150 -14.23 1.44 -8.84
C VAL A 150 -14.74 0.40 -9.84
N ALA A 151 -14.05 0.16 -10.94
CA ALA A 151 -14.45 -0.83 -11.93
C ALA A 151 -14.51 -2.24 -11.34
N TYR A 152 -13.51 -2.62 -10.53
CA TYR A 152 -13.50 -3.90 -9.84
C TYR A 152 -14.73 -4.06 -8.92
N GLN A 153 -14.99 -3.07 -8.04
CA GLN A 153 -16.14 -3.11 -7.12
C GLN A 153 -17.50 -3.15 -7.85
N LEU A 154 -17.63 -2.41 -8.96
CA LEU A 154 -18.84 -2.47 -9.78
C LEU A 154 -18.99 -3.83 -10.47
N ALA A 155 -17.90 -4.44 -10.93
CA ALA A 155 -17.91 -5.73 -11.62
C ALA A 155 -18.12 -6.92 -10.67
N THR A 156 -17.77 -6.81 -9.38
CA THR A 156 -18.15 -7.81 -8.38
C THR A 156 -19.65 -7.77 -8.07
N ARG A 157 -20.28 -6.59 -8.22
CA ARG A 157 -21.69 -6.37 -7.87
C ARG A 157 -22.68 -6.53 -9.03
N TYR A 158 -22.33 -6.05 -10.23
CA TYR A 158 -23.25 -5.98 -11.37
C TYR A 158 -22.80 -6.88 -12.52
N LYS A 159 -23.55 -7.96 -12.78
CA LYS A 159 -23.22 -8.98 -13.81
C LYS A 159 -23.03 -8.39 -15.21
N ASN A 160 -23.89 -7.46 -15.63
CA ASN A 160 -23.79 -6.83 -16.96
C ASN A 160 -22.53 -5.97 -17.08
N TYR A 161 -22.19 -5.25 -16.02
CA TYR A 161 -20.96 -4.46 -15.96
C TYR A 161 -19.72 -5.36 -15.92
N ARG A 162 -19.75 -6.46 -15.14
CA ARG A 162 -18.68 -7.49 -15.15
C ARG A 162 -18.38 -7.96 -16.55
N ARG A 163 -19.43 -8.35 -17.30
CA ARG A 163 -19.27 -8.80 -18.69
C ARG A 163 -18.63 -7.73 -19.57
N TYR A 164 -19.08 -6.49 -19.45
CA TYR A 164 -18.48 -5.37 -20.18
C TYR A 164 -16.99 -5.20 -19.86
N ILE A 165 -16.63 -5.20 -18.56
CA ILE A 165 -15.25 -5.08 -18.11
C ILE A 165 -14.39 -6.24 -18.63
N THR A 166 -14.88 -7.47 -18.52
CA THR A 166 -14.16 -8.62 -19.05
C THR A 166 -13.97 -8.51 -20.57
N ASP A 167 -14.99 -8.10 -21.32
CA ASP A 167 -14.91 -7.98 -22.78
C ASP A 167 -13.89 -6.92 -23.22
N ILE A 168 -13.79 -5.78 -22.52
CA ILE A 168 -12.79 -4.73 -22.84
C ILE A 168 -11.38 -5.13 -22.43
N LEU A 169 -11.19 -5.78 -21.27
CA LEU A 169 -9.88 -6.21 -20.78
C LEU A 169 -9.36 -7.43 -21.56
N THR A 170 -10.25 -8.29 -22.06
CA THR A 170 -9.88 -9.35 -23.00
C THR A 170 -9.27 -8.79 -24.29
N LYS A 171 -9.84 -7.69 -24.80
CA LYS A 171 -9.40 -7.06 -26.05
C LYS A 171 -8.14 -6.23 -25.87
N ASP A 172 -8.03 -5.54 -24.74
CA ASP A 172 -6.91 -4.64 -24.43
C ASP A 172 -6.60 -4.69 -22.92
N PRO A 173 -5.78 -5.66 -22.48
CA PRO A 173 -5.41 -5.82 -21.07
C PRO A 173 -4.73 -4.57 -20.49
N LYS A 174 -3.98 -3.83 -21.31
CA LYS A 174 -3.27 -2.62 -20.90
C LYS A 174 -4.19 -1.44 -20.59
N THR A 175 -5.51 -1.58 -20.74
CA THR A 175 -6.48 -0.56 -20.34
C THR A 175 -6.29 -0.13 -18.88
N VAL A 176 -5.89 -1.04 -17.98
CA VAL A 176 -5.62 -0.75 -16.55
C VAL A 176 -4.39 0.13 -16.32
N GLU A 177 -3.49 0.24 -17.30
CA GLU A 177 -2.27 1.04 -17.25
C GLU A 177 -2.42 2.40 -17.95
N LYS A 178 -3.55 2.64 -18.62
CA LYS A 178 -3.79 3.88 -19.37
C LYS A 178 -3.94 5.08 -18.45
N SER A 179 -3.90 6.28 -19.04
CA SER A 179 -4.14 7.51 -18.32
C SER A 179 -5.47 7.48 -17.56
N MET A 180 -5.52 8.17 -16.41
CA MET A 180 -6.73 8.26 -15.59
C MET A 180 -7.95 8.72 -16.41
N GLN A 181 -7.76 9.65 -17.35
CA GLN A 181 -8.82 10.13 -18.24
C GLN A 181 -9.38 9.00 -19.13
N GLU A 182 -8.52 8.17 -19.71
CA GLU A 182 -8.96 7.07 -20.57
C GLU A 182 -9.57 5.94 -19.75
N GLN A 183 -9.04 5.65 -18.55
CA GLN A 183 -9.68 4.73 -17.61
C GLN A 183 -11.08 5.23 -17.22
N PHE A 184 -11.24 6.51 -16.85
CA PHE A 184 -12.54 7.10 -16.53
C PHE A 184 -13.51 6.98 -17.71
N ARG A 185 -13.05 7.27 -18.93
CA ARG A 185 -13.86 7.14 -20.12
C ARG A 185 -14.31 5.69 -20.35
N ARG A 186 -13.37 4.74 -20.32
CA ARG A 186 -13.64 3.32 -20.59
C ARG A 186 -14.46 2.64 -19.51
N PHE A 187 -14.23 2.94 -18.24
CA PHE A 187 -14.88 2.27 -17.12
C PHE A 187 -16.14 2.99 -16.64
N ILE A 188 -16.26 4.31 -16.83
CA ILE A 188 -17.43 5.07 -16.34
C ILE A 188 -18.24 5.66 -17.50
N ILE A 189 -17.64 6.44 -18.40
CA ILE A 189 -18.44 7.16 -19.42
C ILE A 189 -19.10 6.18 -20.40
N VAL A 190 -18.31 5.31 -21.03
CA VAL A 190 -18.81 4.38 -22.06
C VAL A 190 -19.93 3.48 -21.53
N PRO A 191 -19.77 2.74 -20.40
CA PRO A 191 -20.81 1.82 -19.94
C PRO A 191 -22.06 2.52 -19.40
N PHE A 192 -21.94 3.70 -18.79
CA PHE A 192 -23.09 4.38 -18.17
C PHE A 192 -23.78 5.37 -19.12
N ALA A 193 -23.02 6.17 -19.88
CA ALA A 193 -23.54 7.28 -20.67
C ALA A 193 -23.65 6.97 -22.17
N GLU A 194 -22.83 6.09 -22.74
CA GLU A 194 -22.88 5.77 -24.18
C GLU A 194 -23.64 4.47 -24.47
N GLN A 195 -23.34 3.40 -23.72
CA GLN A 195 -23.95 2.08 -23.89
C GLN A 195 -25.16 1.85 -22.98
N HIS A 196 -25.33 2.71 -21.99
CA HIS A 196 -26.41 2.64 -21.01
C HIS A 196 -26.63 1.22 -20.45
N LEU A 197 -25.58 0.55 -19.96
CA LEU A 197 -25.66 -0.83 -19.47
C LEU A 197 -26.63 -1.03 -18.29
N PHE A 198 -27.00 0.07 -17.64
CA PHE A 198 -27.95 0.13 -16.54
C PHE A 198 -29.33 0.64 -16.99
N GLN A 199 -29.58 0.79 -18.29
CA GLN A 199 -30.88 1.19 -18.83
C GLN A 199 -31.92 0.13 -18.47
N GLY A 200 -32.99 0.54 -17.77
CA GLY A 200 -34.00 -0.36 -17.21
C GLY A 200 -33.83 -0.63 -15.71
N SER A 201 -32.65 -0.37 -15.13
CA SER A 201 -32.53 -0.21 -13.67
C SER A 201 -33.24 1.08 -13.28
N ARG A 202 -34.22 1.00 -12.38
CA ARG A 202 -34.89 2.18 -11.81
C ARG A 202 -34.03 2.89 -10.76
N LEU A 203 -32.92 2.28 -10.35
CA LEU A 203 -32.08 2.77 -9.27
C LEU A 203 -30.71 3.27 -9.80
N PRO A 204 -30.24 4.42 -9.30
CA PRO A 204 -28.90 4.92 -9.61
C PRO A 204 -27.82 4.04 -8.98
N VAL A 205 -26.57 4.24 -9.38
CA VAL A 205 -25.40 3.64 -8.72
C VAL A 205 -24.71 4.72 -7.88
N LEU A 206 -24.50 4.44 -6.59
CA LEU A 206 -23.82 5.34 -5.65
C LEU A 206 -22.34 4.98 -5.56
N ILE A 207 -21.47 5.98 -5.79
CA ILE A 207 -20.02 5.88 -5.60
C ILE A 207 -19.62 6.89 -4.54
N ILE A 208 -18.98 6.42 -3.46
CA ILE A 208 -18.53 7.26 -2.35
C ILE A 208 -17.01 7.39 -2.42
N LEU A 209 -16.53 8.63 -2.51
CA LEU A 209 -15.10 8.98 -2.48
C LEU A 209 -14.84 9.84 -1.24
N ASP A 210 -13.96 9.38 -0.35
CA ASP A 210 -13.53 10.11 0.84
C ASP A 210 -12.02 10.35 0.82
N GLY A 211 -11.56 11.47 1.37
CA GLY A 211 -10.14 11.83 1.43
C GLY A 211 -9.55 12.30 0.09
N LEU A 212 -10.33 12.98 -0.76
CA LEU A 212 -9.81 13.52 -2.03
C LEU A 212 -8.64 14.50 -1.84
N ASP A 213 -8.53 15.14 -0.69
CA ASP A 213 -7.38 15.98 -0.30
C ASP A 213 -6.11 15.17 0.00
N GLU A 214 -6.21 13.85 0.11
CA GLU A 214 -5.07 12.96 0.32
C GLU A 214 -4.43 12.49 -0.99
N VAL A 215 -5.07 12.77 -2.12
CA VAL A 215 -4.59 12.51 -3.48
C VAL A 215 -3.89 13.77 -3.98
N GLU A 216 -2.65 13.66 -4.47
CA GLU A 216 -1.86 14.80 -4.94
C GLU A 216 -2.38 15.34 -6.29
N GLU A 217 -3.58 15.90 -6.31
CA GLU A 217 -4.23 16.44 -7.52
C GLU A 217 -4.92 17.78 -7.25
N PRO A 218 -4.18 18.91 -7.31
CA PRO A 218 -4.73 20.27 -7.18
C PRO A 218 -5.87 20.57 -8.17
N HIS A 219 -5.89 19.86 -9.29
CA HIS A 219 -6.89 20.00 -10.35
C HIS A 219 -8.29 19.54 -9.92
N ILE A 220 -8.43 18.59 -9.00
CA ILE A 220 -9.75 18.10 -8.54
C ILE A 220 -10.49 19.21 -7.79
N MET A 221 -9.83 19.88 -6.85
CA MET A 221 -10.44 20.98 -6.08
C MET A 221 -10.73 22.20 -6.97
N ASN A 222 -9.84 22.50 -7.92
CA ASN A 222 -10.05 23.58 -8.89
C ASN A 222 -11.21 23.28 -9.86
N ALA A 223 -11.42 22.02 -10.25
CA ALA A 223 -12.53 21.63 -11.12
C ALA A 223 -13.89 21.94 -10.47
N PHE A 224 -14.07 21.63 -9.18
CA PHE A 224 -15.31 21.96 -8.46
C PHE A 224 -15.56 23.46 -8.28
N SER A 225 -14.55 24.29 -8.50
CA SER A 225 -14.66 25.76 -8.47
C SER A 225 -15.08 26.34 -9.82
N HIS A 226 -15.07 25.54 -10.90
CA HIS A 226 -15.38 25.99 -12.25
C HIS A 226 -16.89 26.17 -12.48
N SER A 227 -17.29 27.31 -13.03
CA SER A 227 -18.70 27.70 -13.20
C SER A 227 -19.53 26.72 -14.04
N GLN A 228 -18.90 26.03 -15.00
CA GLN A 228 -19.53 25.04 -15.86
C GLN A 228 -19.99 23.76 -15.13
N ILE A 229 -19.44 23.47 -13.95
CA ILE A 229 -19.77 22.24 -13.17
C ILE A 229 -20.76 22.55 -12.05
N ARG A 230 -21.03 23.83 -11.77
CA ARG A 230 -21.87 24.30 -10.66
C ARG A 230 -23.31 23.79 -10.69
N SER A 231 -23.87 23.50 -11.86
CA SER A 231 -25.21 22.90 -12.01
C SER A 231 -25.23 21.38 -11.77
N SER A 232 -24.07 20.73 -11.76
CA SER A 232 -23.94 19.27 -11.69
C SER A 232 -23.75 18.74 -10.27
N TYR A 233 -23.42 19.61 -9.31
CA TYR A 233 -23.20 19.22 -7.91
C TYR A 233 -24.09 20.00 -6.93
N TRP A 234 -24.45 19.33 -5.83
CA TRP A 234 -25.04 19.93 -4.64
C TRP A 234 -23.99 19.92 -3.52
N THR A 235 -24.02 20.90 -2.63
CA THR A 235 -22.99 21.07 -1.60
C THR A 235 -23.59 21.13 -0.20
N ILE A 236 -22.98 20.38 0.72
CA ILE A 236 -23.19 20.51 2.15
C ILE A 236 -21.89 21.02 2.77
N LYS A 237 -21.92 22.24 3.31
CA LYS A 237 -20.80 22.83 4.05
C LYS A 237 -20.96 22.56 5.55
N ILE A 238 -20.03 21.83 6.14
CA ILE A 238 -20.00 21.57 7.59
C ILE A 238 -19.26 22.72 8.27
N ALA A 239 -19.99 23.60 8.94
CA ALA A 239 -19.42 24.63 9.80
C ALA A 239 -19.06 24.05 11.18
N ILE A 240 -17.83 24.31 11.62
CA ILE A 240 -17.27 23.88 12.91
C ILE A 240 -18.17 24.37 14.07
N ASP A 241 -18.44 25.66 14.11
CA ASP A 241 -19.07 26.38 15.22
C ASP A 241 -20.61 26.42 15.14
N SER A 242 -21.21 25.65 14.23
CA SER A 242 -22.67 25.54 14.13
C SER A 242 -23.28 25.04 15.44
N ASN A 243 -24.46 25.58 15.82
CA ASN A 243 -25.18 25.12 17.02
C ASN A 243 -25.41 23.60 17.00
N LYS A 244 -25.75 23.04 15.83
CA LYS A 244 -25.91 21.60 15.63
C LYS A 244 -24.60 20.83 15.81
N GLY A 245 -23.50 21.30 15.20
CA GLY A 245 -22.18 20.66 15.35
C GLY A 245 -21.67 20.67 16.79
N ARG A 246 -21.92 21.75 17.53
CA ARG A 246 -21.62 21.84 18.97
C ARG A 246 -22.46 20.86 19.79
N ALA A 247 -23.77 20.78 19.54
CA ALA A 247 -24.65 19.84 20.21
C ALA A 247 -24.27 18.36 19.93
N ASP A 248 -23.88 18.05 18.69
CA ASP A 248 -23.39 16.72 18.30
C ASP A 248 -22.12 16.33 19.09
N VAL A 249 -21.14 17.24 19.18
CA VAL A 249 -19.90 17.00 19.94
C VAL A 249 -20.16 16.94 21.45
N GLU A 250 -21.06 17.78 21.97
CA GLU A 250 -21.46 17.74 23.38
C GLU A 250 -22.10 16.39 23.72
N LYS A 251 -23.01 15.89 22.89
CA LYS A 251 -23.61 14.56 23.06
C LYS A 251 -22.54 13.48 23.09
N PHE A 252 -21.62 13.50 22.13
CA PHE A 252 -20.50 12.57 22.06
C PHE A 252 -19.64 12.59 23.34
N LEU A 253 -19.24 13.78 23.81
CA LEU A 253 -18.46 13.95 25.04
C LEU A 253 -19.22 13.43 26.27
N ARG A 254 -20.52 13.73 26.39
CA ARG A 254 -21.34 13.24 27.51
C ARG A 254 -21.37 11.71 27.54
N ASP A 255 -21.53 11.07 26.39
CA ASP A 255 -21.55 9.61 26.31
C ASP A 255 -20.16 9.02 26.64
N ARG A 256 -19.06 9.61 26.16
CA ARG A 256 -17.69 9.16 26.50
C ARG A 256 -17.35 9.37 27.97
N PHE A 257 -17.78 10.47 28.59
CA PHE A 257 -17.54 10.69 30.02
C PHE A 257 -18.41 9.80 30.91
N LYS A 258 -19.62 9.41 30.47
CA LYS A 258 -20.39 8.35 31.13
C LYS A 258 -19.66 7.02 31.08
N GLU A 259 -19.05 6.67 29.94
CA GLU A 259 -18.24 5.47 29.78
C GLU A 259 -17.03 5.49 30.73
N VAL A 260 -16.28 6.59 30.79
CA VAL A 260 -15.19 6.76 31.75
C VAL A 260 -15.71 6.60 33.18
N ARG A 261 -16.82 7.25 33.54
CA ARG A 261 -17.41 7.11 34.88
C ARG A 261 -17.76 5.66 35.21
N SER A 262 -18.33 4.93 34.26
CA SER A 262 -18.66 3.51 34.41
C SER A 262 -17.41 2.66 34.62
N ARG A 263 -16.34 2.95 33.86
CA ARG A 263 -15.07 2.21 33.93
C ARG A 263 -14.33 2.44 35.25
N TYR A 264 -14.37 3.66 35.77
CA TYR A 264 -13.73 4.05 37.04
C TYR A 264 -14.70 4.17 38.22
N ALA A 265 -15.83 3.46 38.18
CA ALA A 265 -16.89 3.56 39.19
C ALA A 265 -16.41 3.26 40.62
N SER A 266 -15.37 2.42 40.78
CA SER A 266 -14.77 2.11 42.08
C SER A 266 -13.95 3.26 42.67
N MET A 267 -13.38 4.13 41.82
CA MET A 267 -12.52 5.25 42.23
C MET A 267 -13.30 6.57 42.32
N LEU A 268 -14.31 6.75 41.47
CA LEU A 268 -15.15 7.94 41.44
C LEU A 268 -16.29 7.78 42.44
N GLN A 269 -16.28 8.59 43.50
CA GLN A 269 -17.32 8.54 44.53
C GLN A 269 -18.72 8.71 43.92
N SER A 270 -19.66 7.85 44.30
CA SER A 270 -21.03 7.84 43.75
C SER A 270 -21.75 9.17 43.87
N ASN A 271 -21.43 9.95 44.91
CA ASN A 271 -22.14 11.15 45.31
C ASN A 271 -21.58 12.44 44.71
N THR A 272 -20.45 12.39 43.99
CA THR A 272 -19.85 13.58 43.35
C THR A 272 -20.03 13.48 41.84
N PRO A 273 -20.73 14.41 41.18
CA PRO A 273 -20.83 14.41 39.74
C PRO A 273 -19.43 14.60 39.14
N TRP A 274 -18.96 13.57 38.43
CA TRP A 274 -17.70 13.62 37.70
C TRP A 274 -17.95 13.43 36.19
N PRO A 275 -17.39 14.30 35.34
CA PRO A 275 -16.77 15.58 35.71
C PRO A 275 -17.78 16.57 36.29
N SER A 276 -17.29 17.65 36.90
CA SER A 276 -18.18 18.76 37.26
C SER A 276 -18.77 19.38 35.97
N GLU A 277 -19.98 19.93 36.02
CA GLU A 277 -20.58 20.56 34.83
C GLU A 277 -19.74 21.74 34.33
N VAL A 278 -19.05 22.44 35.23
CA VAL A 278 -18.12 23.53 34.88
C VAL A 278 -16.94 22.99 34.06
N ASP A 279 -16.30 21.92 34.52
CA ASP A 279 -15.17 21.31 33.82
C ASP A 279 -15.59 20.69 32.48
N PHE A 280 -16.78 20.07 32.45
CA PHE A 280 -17.39 19.59 31.22
C PHE A 280 -17.57 20.72 30.20
N LEU A 281 -18.16 21.84 30.61
CA LEU A 281 -18.40 22.98 29.72
C LEU A 281 -17.10 23.60 29.20
N LYS A 282 -16.01 23.62 30.00
CA LYS A 282 -14.69 24.05 29.51
C LYS A 282 -14.21 23.18 28.35
N VAL A 283 -14.30 21.85 28.50
CA VAL A 283 -13.91 20.89 27.45
C VAL A 283 -14.83 20.99 26.24
N ALA A 284 -16.15 21.07 26.43
CA ALA A 284 -17.14 21.17 25.36
C ALA A 284 -16.94 22.46 24.54
N ASN A 285 -16.73 23.59 25.21
CA ASN A 285 -16.44 24.87 24.55
C ASN A 285 -15.11 24.85 23.79
N ALA A 286 -14.05 24.26 24.37
CA ALA A 286 -12.77 24.11 23.69
C ALA A 286 -12.84 23.17 22.46
N SER A 287 -13.71 22.15 22.52
CA SER A 287 -13.91 21.23 21.41
C SER A 287 -14.60 21.91 20.23
N SER A 288 -15.48 22.90 20.47
CA SER A 288 -16.16 23.73 19.45
C SER A 288 -16.52 22.98 18.16
N GLY A 289 -17.32 21.91 18.22
CA GLY A 289 -17.74 21.12 17.05
C GLY A 289 -16.65 20.28 16.35
N HIS A 290 -15.42 20.24 16.87
CA HIS A 290 -14.34 19.34 16.45
C HIS A 290 -14.38 18.00 17.21
N PHE A 291 -14.86 16.96 16.53
CA PHE A 291 -14.85 15.59 17.05
C PHE A 291 -13.45 15.09 17.37
N VAL A 292 -12.43 15.50 16.61
CA VAL A 292 -11.05 15.06 16.85
C VAL A 292 -10.51 15.54 18.19
N PHE A 293 -10.85 16.76 18.60
CA PHE A 293 -10.46 17.27 19.91
C PHE A 293 -11.16 16.46 21.01
N ALA A 294 -12.48 16.28 20.88
CA ALA A 294 -13.27 15.53 21.85
C ALA A 294 -12.80 14.07 21.99
N GLU A 295 -12.48 13.42 20.87
CA GLU A 295 -11.96 12.05 20.83
C GLU A 295 -10.57 11.97 21.47
N LEU A 296 -9.67 12.90 21.17
CA LEU A 296 -8.35 12.98 21.78
C LEU A 296 -8.43 13.11 23.32
N VAL A 297 -9.27 14.03 23.80
CA VAL A 297 -9.52 14.21 25.24
C VAL A 297 -10.07 12.92 25.86
N SER A 298 -11.05 12.29 25.20
CA SER A 298 -11.66 11.06 25.69
C SER A 298 -10.65 9.91 25.78
N ARG A 299 -9.78 9.74 24.78
CA ARG A 299 -8.70 8.73 24.80
C ARG A 299 -7.64 9.00 25.86
N PHE A 300 -7.28 10.27 26.06
CA PHE A 300 -6.29 10.66 27.06
C PHE A 300 -6.78 10.42 28.50
N ILE A 301 -8.08 10.56 28.74
CA ILE A 301 -8.68 10.41 30.07
C ILE A 301 -9.00 8.95 30.41
N ILE A 302 -9.43 8.14 29.44
CA ILE A 302 -9.94 6.78 29.70
C ILE A 302 -8.87 5.71 29.95
N ASP A 303 -7.60 6.00 29.65
CA ASP A 303 -6.54 4.99 29.70
C ASP A 303 -6.00 4.78 31.13
N GLU A 304 -6.36 3.64 31.71
CA GLU A 304 -5.99 3.19 33.07
C GLU A 304 -4.49 3.06 33.28
N THR A 305 -3.73 2.86 32.20
CA THR A 305 -2.28 2.63 32.25
C THR A 305 -1.51 3.92 32.55
N TYR A 306 -2.09 5.08 32.22
CA TYR A 306 -1.37 6.36 32.20
C TYR A 306 -1.76 7.33 33.30
N GLY A 307 -2.94 7.17 33.89
CA GLY A 307 -3.35 7.94 35.05
C GLY A 307 -4.81 7.76 35.40
N ASN A 308 -5.21 8.31 36.54
CA ASN A 308 -6.62 8.37 36.92
C ASN A 308 -7.33 9.50 36.14
N PRO A 309 -8.63 9.36 35.86
CA PRO A 309 -9.35 10.28 34.97
C PRO A 309 -9.48 11.69 35.56
N VAL A 310 -9.44 11.85 36.89
CA VAL A 310 -9.48 13.16 37.56
C VAL A 310 -8.20 13.95 37.28
N SER A 311 -7.03 13.34 37.47
CA SER A 311 -5.74 13.98 37.19
C SER A 311 -5.56 14.27 35.70
N GLN A 312 -5.97 13.35 34.82
CA GLN A 312 -5.88 13.56 33.38
C GLN A 312 -6.76 14.72 32.91
N LEU A 313 -8.00 14.80 33.42
CA LEU A 313 -8.89 15.91 33.10
C LEU A 313 -8.31 17.26 33.54
N ARG A 314 -7.64 17.33 34.71
CA ARG A 314 -6.94 18.55 35.15
C ARG A 314 -5.84 18.98 34.20
N VAL A 315 -5.08 18.04 33.63
CA VAL A 315 -4.05 18.34 32.62
C VAL A 315 -4.69 18.95 31.37
N ILE A 316 -5.82 18.41 30.91
CA ILE A 316 -6.58 18.93 29.77
C ILE A 316 -7.09 20.35 30.05
N ILE A 317 -7.72 20.57 31.20
CA ILE A 317 -8.25 21.89 31.59
C ILE A 317 -7.13 22.92 31.66
N ALA A 318 -6.01 22.59 32.29
CA ALA A 318 -4.85 23.49 32.37
C ALA A 318 -4.30 23.86 30.98
N ALA A 319 -4.33 22.92 30.02
CA ALA A 319 -3.93 23.20 28.64
C ALA A 319 -4.94 24.12 27.91
N ILE A 320 -6.25 23.91 28.14
CA ILE A 320 -7.31 24.78 27.60
C ILE A 320 -7.17 26.20 28.15
N GLU A 321 -6.99 26.36 29.45
CA GLU A 321 -6.90 27.66 30.12
C GLU A 321 -5.62 28.44 29.75
N ALA A 322 -4.54 27.73 29.42
CA ALA A 322 -3.32 28.33 28.92
C ALA A 322 -3.44 28.87 27.48
N THR A 323 -4.55 28.61 26.77
CA THR A 323 -4.77 29.02 25.39
C THR A 323 -5.35 30.45 25.30
N PRO A 324 -4.64 31.46 24.76
CA PRO A 324 -5.17 32.81 24.64
C PRO A 324 -6.39 32.90 23.71
N SER A 325 -7.40 33.71 24.05
CA SER A 325 -8.60 33.86 23.18
C SER A 325 -8.30 34.48 21.81
N ALA A 326 -7.17 35.18 21.66
CA ALA A 326 -6.73 35.76 20.39
C ALA A 326 -6.26 34.70 19.38
N THR A 327 -5.64 33.60 19.81
CA THR A 327 -5.16 32.52 18.94
C THR A 327 -6.29 31.61 18.44
N LEU A 328 -7.39 31.51 19.19
CA LEU A 328 -8.60 30.77 18.78
C LEU A 328 -9.34 31.42 17.61
N ARG A 329 -9.22 32.75 17.42
CA ARG A 329 -9.86 33.46 16.31
C ARG A 329 -9.11 33.31 14.98
N SER A 330 -7.81 32.99 15.02
CA SER A 330 -6.96 32.88 13.82
C SER A 330 -6.74 31.43 13.35
N ASN A 331 -6.78 30.44 14.25
CA ASN A 331 -6.64 29.03 13.90
C ASN A 331 -7.73 28.17 14.58
N PRO A 332 -8.71 27.64 13.82
CA PRO A 332 -9.75 26.76 14.38
C PRO A 332 -9.18 25.48 15.03
N LEU A 333 -7.95 25.10 14.72
CA LEU A 333 -7.24 23.96 15.32
C LEU A 333 -6.34 24.35 16.50
N ALA A 334 -6.31 25.62 16.93
CA ALA A 334 -5.38 26.08 17.97
C ALA A 334 -5.53 25.30 19.29
N SER A 335 -6.75 25.01 19.74
CA SER A 335 -6.98 24.17 20.92
C SER A 335 -6.39 22.77 20.77
N LEU A 336 -6.50 22.20 19.57
CA LEU A 336 -5.96 20.87 19.27
C LEU A 336 -4.43 20.89 19.24
N ASP A 337 -3.84 21.91 18.63
CA ASP A 337 -2.39 22.13 18.54
C ASP A 337 -1.76 22.27 19.92
N ASN A 338 -2.37 23.06 20.81
CA ASN A 338 -1.91 23.22 22.19
C ASN A 338 -1.98 21.91 22.98
N LEU A 339 -2.96 21.06 22.72
CA LEU A 339 -3.04 19.76 23.37
C LEU A 339 -1.96 18.80 22.84
N TYR A 340 -1.67 18.81 21.54
CA TYR A 340 -0.52 18.09 20.99
C TYR A 340 0.80 18.58 21.57
N GLU A 341 1.00 19.90 21.64
CA GLU A 341 2.16 20.51 22.26
C GLU A 341 2.31 20.06 23.71
N ARG A 342 1.22 20.06 24.49
CA ARG A 342 1.23 19.61 25.88
C ARG A 342 1.62 18.13 26.00
N ILE A 343 1.16 17.27 25.11
CA ILE A 343 1.55 15.85 25.08
C ILE A 343 3.06 15.74 24.79
N LEU A 344 3.55 16.44 23.77
CA LEU A 344 4.95 16.45 23.37
C LEU A 344 5.87 17.04 24.44
N SER A 345 5.40 18.04 25.19
CA SER A 345 6.17 18.65 26.28
C SER A 345 6.35 17.72 27.48
N THR A 346 5.55 16.66 27.61
CA THR A 346 5.73 15.65 28.67
C THR A 346 6.86 14.66 28.39
N ILE A 347 7.46 14.71 27.20
CA ILE A 347 8.55 13.81 26.80
C ILE A 347 9.86 14.31 27.42
N PRO A 348 10.55 13.46 28.22
CA PRO A 348 11.85 13.77 28.78
C PRO A 348 12.86 14.21 27.71
N SER A 349 13.73 15.17 28.02
CA SER A 349 14.65 15.78 27.05
C SER A 349 15.65 14.79 26.45
N ASP A 350 16.02 13.76 27.21
CA ASP A 350 16.87 12.64 26.83
C ASP A 350 16.18 11.67 25.86
N ILE A 351 14.87 11.44 26.00
CA ILE A 351 14.08 10.53 25.15
C ILE A 351 13.54 11.24 23.90
N ARG A 352 13.41 12.56 23.94
CA ARG A 352 12.78 13.35 22.87
C ARG A 352 13.46 13.18 21.50
N PRO A 353 14.80 13.25 21.35
CA PRO A 353 15.44 13.08 20.04
C PRO A 353 15.07 11.73 19.39
N ILE A 354 15.17 10.64 20.15
CA ILE A 354 14.82 9.28 19.70
C ILE A 354 13.36 9.23 19.22
N THR A 355 12.45 9.78 20.03
CA THR A 355 11.03 9.84 19.70
C THR A 355 10.79 10.57 18.37
N MET A 356 11.42 11.74 18.19
CA MET A 356 11.24 12.55 17.00
C MET A 356 11.77 11.85 15.73
N HIS A 357 12.88 11.12 15.84
CA HIS A 357 13.42 10.33 14.73
C HIS A 357 12.51 9.15 14.39
N LEU A 358 11.96 8.47 15.39
CA LEU A 358 11.01 7.37 15.22
C LEU A 358 9.74 7.86 14.50
N LEU A 359 9.20 9.01 14.89
CA LEU A 359 8.05 9.62 14.21
C LEU A 359 8.39 10.11 12.80
N ALA A 360 9.59 10.66 12.58
CA ALA A 360 10.06 11.07 11.26
C ALA A 360 10.09 9.89 10.29
N LEU A 361 10.72 8.78 10.67
CA LEU A 361 10.77 7.55 9.86
C LEU A 361 9.40 6.88 9.70
N SER A 362 8.47 7.09 10.64
CA SER A 362 7.12 6.54 10.53
C SER A 362 6.24 7.33 9.55
N PHE A 363 6.40 8.66 9.47
CA PHE A 363 5.48 9.54 8.75
C PHE A 363 6.02 10.15 7.45
N LYS A 364 7.34 10.26 7.26
CA LYS A 364 7.95 10.82 6.03
C LYS A 364 8.41 9.76 5.03
N THR A 365 8.84 8.58 5.48
CA THR A 365 9.35 7.53 4.60
C THR A 365 8.26 6.52 4.22
N SER A 366 7.95 6.37 2.93
CA SER A 366 6.92 5.43 2.46
C SER A 366 7.47 4.01 2.21
N LEU A 367 8.70 3.89 1.73
CA LEU A 367 9.29 2.60 1.32
C LEU A 367 9.60 1.68 2.53
N PHE A 368 9.74 2.24 3.74
CA PHE A 368 10.34 1.54 4.88
C PHE A 368 9.66 1.80 6.24
N ASN A 369 8.38 2.17 6.25
CA ASN A 369 7.67 2.58 7.47
C ASN A 369 7.25 1.45 8.43
N LYS A 370 7.86 0.27 8.32
CA LYS A 370 7.55 -0.85 9.23
C LYS A 370 8.10 -0.55 10.61
N PHE A 371 7.26 -0.66 11.64
CA PHE A 371 7.62 -0.25 13.00
C PHE A 371 8.87 -0.96 13.52
N TRP A 372 8.93 -2.29 13.38
CA TRP A 372 10.08 -3.07 13.82
C TRP A 372 11.37 -2.71 13.05
N LEU A 373 11.27 -2.41 11.76
CA LEU A 373 12.42 -2.03 10.92
C LEU A 373 12.99 -0.68 11.37
N ILE A 374 12.12 0.30 11.61
CA ILE A 374 12.49 1.62 12.14
C ILE A 374 13.21 1.47 13.49
N CYS A 375 12.70 0.65 14.41
CA CYS A 375 13.36 0.43 15.70
C CYS A 375 14.79 -0.10 15.53
N ASN A 376 15.00 -1.04 14.61
CA ASN A 376 16.33 -1.60 14.36
C ASN A 376 17.28 -0.59 13.70
N TRP A 377 16.80 0.26 12.78
CA TRP A 377 17.61 1.36 12.22
C TRP A 377 18.02 2.41 13.23
N LEU A 378 17.18 2.64 14.24
CA LEU A 378 17.48 3.53 15.36
C LEU A 378 18.20 2.81 16.52
N GLU A 379 18.56 1.54 16.35
CA GLU A 379 19.18 0.67 17.35
C GLU A 379 18.40 0.56 18.68
N LEU A 380 17.08 0.74 18.63
CA LEU A 380 16.23 0.73 19.80
C LEU A 380 15.90 -0.69 20.24
N SER A 381 16.11 -0.96 21.54
CA SER A 381 15.50 -2.13 22.16
C SER A 381 13.98 -2.00 22.15
N GLN A 382 13.27 -3.11 22.33
CA GLN A 382 11.82 -3.05 22.50
C GLN A 382 11.44 -2.10 23.65
N THR A 383 12.12 -2.18 24.79
CA THR A 383 11.85 -1.31 25.94
C THR A 383 12.02 0.17 25.61
N ASP A 384 13.07 0.54 24.87
CA ASP A 384 13.34 1.94 24.51
C ASP A 384 12.33 2.48 23.50
N ALA A 385 11.95 1.67 22.50
CA ALA A 385 10.95 2.05 21.51
C ALA A 385 9.58 2.31 22.16
N TYR A 386 9.12 1.41 23.03
CA TYR A 386 7.87 1.58 23.76
C TYR A 386 7.97 2.68 24.83
N GLY A 387 9.15 2.89 25.42
CA GLY A 387 9.45 4.02 26.31
C GLY A 387 9.30 5.36 25.61
N ALA A 388 9.84 5.49 24.38
CA ALA A 388 9.74 6.69 23.55
C ALA A 388 8.29 6.99 23.13
N LEU A 389 7.51 5.95 22.82
CA LEU A 389 6.11 6.09 22.42
C LEU A 389 5.14 6.21 23.60
N ARG A 390 5.60 5.96 24.83
CA ARG A 390 4.75 5.86 26.02
C ARG A 390 3.78 7.04 26.16
N LYS A 391 4.23 8.28 25.96
CA LYS A 391 3.37 9.48 26.15
C LYS A 391 2.35 9.71 25.03
N PHE A 392 2.37 8.93 23.95
CA PHE A 392 1.54 9.12 22.76
C PHE A 392 0.27 8.24 22.71
N HIS A 393 -0.08 7.55 23.79
CA HIS A 393 -1.23 6.63 23.86
C HIS A 393 -2.56 7.22 23.35
N SER A 394 -2.77 8.53 23.49
CA SER A 394 -4.01 9.19 23.04
C SER A 394 -3.97 9.66 21.58
N VAL A 395 -2.79 9.69 20.95
CA VAL A 395 -2.55 10.25 19.61
C VAL A 395 -2.05 9.23 18.59
N LEU A 396 -1.37 8.15 19.03
CA LEU A 396 -0.82 7.09 18.18
C LEU A 396 -1.45 5.74 18.50
N ARG A 397 -1.68 4.95 17.45
CA ARG A 397 -2.01 3.53 17.56
C ARG A 397 -0.71 2.78 17.81
N ILE A 398 -0.41 2.56 19.09
CA ILE A 398 0.78 1.82 19.51
C ILE A 398 0.37 0.34 19.65
N PRO A 399 0.80 -0.55 18.74
CA PRO A 399 0.46 -1.96 18.82
C PRO A 399 1.10 -2.58 20.06
N PRO A 400 0.44 -3.49 20.78
CA PRO A 400 1.09 -4.29 21.82
C PRO A 400 2.25 -5.12 21.25
N PRO A 401 3.31 -5.40 22.04
CA PRO A 401 4.47 -6.19 21.57
C PRO A 401 4.12 -7.53 20.91
N LYS A 402 3.07 -8.19 21.40
CA LYS A 402 2.60 -9.51 20.91
C LYS A 402 1.82 -9.44 19.60
N GLU A 403 1.34 -8.26 19.22
CA GLU A 403 0.55 -8.02 18.00
C GLU A 403 1.39 -7.45 16.87
N VAL A 404 2.68 -7.19 17.09
CA VAL A 404 3.57 -6.70 16.04
C VAL A 404 3.88 -7.83 15.06
N ASP A 405 3.75 -7.52 13.78
CA ASP A 405 4.09 -8.39 12.66
C ASP A 405 4.97 -7.68 11.62
N GLY A 406 5.27 -8.37 10.52
CA GLY A 406 6.11 -7.86 9.44
C GLY A 406 5.51 -6.72 8.62
N LEU A 407 4.22 -6.39 8.82
CA LEU A 407 3.48 -5.33 8.13
C LEU A 407 3.04 -4.21 9.08
N THR A 408 3.27 -4.35 10.37
CA THR A 408 2.87 -3.41 11.40
C THR A 408 3.55 -2.05 11.19
N ARG A 409 2.73 -0.99 11.14
CA ARG A 409 3.15 0.40 10.95
C ARG A 409 2.65 1.26 12.10
N LEU A 410 3.49 2.18 12.57
CA LEU A 410 3.07 3.20 13.52
C LEU A 410 2.23 4.25 12.79
N GLY A 411 1.04 4.54 13.30
CA GLY A 411 0.12 5.49 12.69
C GLY A 411 -0.62 6.33 13.73
N PRO A 412 -0.97 7.58 13.42
CA PRO A 412 -1.79 8.38 14.30
C PRO A 412 -3.23 7.86 14.30
N PHE A 413 -3.96 8.12 15.39
CA PHE A 413 -5.41 7.88 15.40
C PHE A 413 -6.16 8.80 14.42
N HIS A 414 -5.62 10.00 14.17
CA HIS A 414 -6.17 10.97 13.24
C HIS A 414 -5.08 11.76 12.52
N LYS A 415 -5.29 12.05 11.23
CA LYS A 415 -4.33 12.75 10.36
C LYS A 415 -3.91 14.14 10.85
N SER A 416 -4.75 14.82 11.62
CA SER A 416 -4.41 16.13 12.20
C SER A 416 -3.14 16.12 13.05
N PHE A 417 -2.79 14.99 13.68
CA PHE A 417 -1.54 14.86 14.43
C PHE A 417 -0.32 14.82 13.51
N SER A 418 -0.39 14.03 12.42
CA SER A 418 0.68 14.04 11.41
C SER A 418 0.79 15.41 10.76
N ASP A 419 -0.32 16.05 10.40
CA ASP A 419 -0.32 17.40 9.81
C ASP A 419 0.25 18.46 10.76
N TYR A 420 0.07 18.28 12.07
CA TYR A 420 0.67 19.15 13.08
C TYR A 420 2.18 18.95 13.14
N ILE A 421 2.64 17.71 13.33
CA ILE A 421 4.06 17.42 13.58
C ILE A 421 4.94 17.57 12.32
N LEU A 422 4.34 17.45 11.14
CA LEU A 422 4.97 17.71 9.84
C LEU A 422 5.01 19.21 9.49
N SER A 423 4.29 20.08 10.22
CA SER A 423 4.19 21.50 9.91
C SER A 423 5.13 22.31 10.80
N PRO A 424 6.24 22.87 10.27
CA PRO A 424 7.20 23.63 11.07
C PRO A 424 6.56 24.86 11.72
N THR A 425 5.55 25.45 11.07
CA THR A 425 4.80 26.61 11.58
C THR A 425 3.85 26.26 12.73
N ARG A 426 3.37 25.02 12.81
CA ARG A 426 2.42 24.59 13.87
C ARG A 426 3.14 23.96 15.05
N SER A 427 4.06 23.02 14.79
CA SER A 427 4.73 22.26 15.85
C SER A 427 5.98 22.93 16.42
N GLY A 428 6.51 23.97 15.76
CA GLY A 428 7.67 24.73 16.23
C GLY A 428 8.86 23.83 16.58
N GLN A 429 9.30 23.85 17.84
CA GLN A 429 10.40 23.02 18.35
C GLN A 429 10.16 21.51 18.28
N TYR A 430 8.89 21.09 18.12
CA TYR A 430 8.49 19.68 17.97
C TYR A 430 8.26 19.30 16.50
N HIS A 431 8.74 20.09 15.54
CA HIS A 431 8.73 19.70 14.14
C HIS A 431 9.63 18.48 13.92
N ILE A 432 9.11 17.46 13.22
CA ILE A 432 9.92 16.27 12.94
C ILE A 432 11.08 16.59 12.01
N PRO A 433 12.29 16.07 12.30
CA PRO A 433 13.46 16.31 11.46
C PRO A 433 13.29 15.72 10.06
N ASP A 434 14.24 16.02 9.17
CA ASP A 434 14.39 15.25 7.94
C ASP A 434 14.72 13.79 8.28
N SER A 435 14.02 12.86 7.64
CA SER A 435 14.15 11.43 7.89
C SER A 435 15.26 10.78 7.08
N LEU A 436 15.72 11.42 5.99
CA LEU A 436 16.69 10.82 5.07
C LEU A 436 18.02 10.50 5.78
N LYS A 437 18.61 11.47 6.49
CA LYS A 437 19.86 11.26 7.24
C LYS A 437 19.74 10.12 8.23
N SER A 438 18.67 10.09 9.02
CA SER A 438 18.43 9.05 10.04
C SER A 438 18.26 7.66 9.44
N MET A 439 17.56 7.58 8.30
CA MET A 439 17.41 6.34 7.54
C MET A 439 18.76 5.83 7.03
N LEU A 440 19.55 6.71 6.41
CA LEU A 440 20.84 6.33 5.81
C LEU A 440 21.87 5.92 6.84
N VAL A 441 21.95 6.63 7.97
CA VAL A 441 22.82 6.23 9.09
C VAL A 441 22.48 4.82 9.57
N GLY A 442 21.19 4.51 9.78
CA GLY A 442 20.75 3.17 10.16
C GLY A 442 21.06 2.11 9.10
N ALA A 443 20.85 2.44 7.82
CA ALA A 443 21.12 1.54 6.70
C ALA A 443 22.62 1.25 6.54
N VAL A 444 23.48 2.27 6.55
CA VAL A 444 24.94 2.09 6.48
C VAL A 444 25.43 1.24 7.64
N ARG A 445 24.96 1.49 8.87
CA ARG A 445 25.33 0.67 10.04
C ARG A 445 24.93 -0.79 9.89
N ALA A 446 23.73 -1.06 9.38
CA ALA A 446 23.27 -2.42 9.15
C ALA A 446 24.13 -3.17 8.12
N LEU A 447 24.61 -2.48 7.07
CA LEU A 447 25.48 -3.08 6.04
C LEU A 447 26.95 -3.20 6.50
N SER A 448 27.40 -2.30 7.36
CA SER A 448 28.81 -2.18 7.74
C SER A 448 29.12 -2.72 9.14
N TYR A 449 28.34 -3.69 9.63
CA TYR A 449 28.60 -4.36 10.91
C TYR A 449 29.72 -5.42 10.75
N GLU A 450 30.96 -5.02 11.02
CA GLU A 450 32.11 -5.92 11.10
C GLU A 450 32.18 -6.57 12.48
N SER A 451 31.94 -7.88 12.59
CA SER A 451 32.35 -8.63 13.78
C SER A 451 33.86 -8.83 13.76
N HIS A 452 34.53 -8.56 14.87
CA HIS A 452 35.96 -8.80 15.15
C HIS A 452 36.42 -10.28 15.08
N ASN A 453 35.85 -11.11 14.21
CA ASN A 453 36.33 -12.47 13.98
C ASN A 453 36.40 -12.77 12.48
N SER A 454 37.63 -12.81 12.00
CA SER A 454 38.03 -13.40 10.74
C SER A 454 37.71 -14.90 10.76
N LEU A 455 36.76 -15.35 9.94
CA LEU A 455 36.81 -16.60 9.16
C LEU A 455 35.48 -16.83 8.40
N LYS A 456 35.59 -16.92 7.07
CA LYS A 456 34.60 -17.30 6.03
C LYS A 456 33.49 -16.28 5.74
N PHE A 457 33.58 -15.65 4.57
CA PHE A 457 32.63 -14.66 4.02
C PHE A 457 31.66 -15.31 3.03
N THR A 458 30.42 -15.38 3.46
CA THR A 458 29.18 -15.27 2.66
C THR A 458 28.38 -14.21 3.44
N VAL A 459 27.65 -13.29 2.81
CA VAL A 459 26.85 -12.30 3.56
C VAL A 459 25.66 -13.04 4.20
N GLN A 460 25.92 -13.75 5.28
CA GLN A 460 24.90 -14.36 6.08
C GLN A 460 24.19 -13.22 6.82
N SER A 461 22.87 -13.12 6.61
CA SER A 461 21.99 -12.22 7.35
C SER A 461 22.23 -12.28 8.87
N SER A 462 22.76 -13.42 9.38
CA SER A 462 23.23 -13.64 10.76
C SER A 462 24.16 -12.56 11.34
N ARG A 463 24.85 -11.75 10.51
CA ARG A 463 25.75 -10.67 10.95
C ARG A 463 25.06 -9.35 11.27
N ILE A 464 23.82 -9.15 10.81
CA ILE A 464 23.09 -7.91 11.08
C ILE A 464 22.53 -7.99 12.51
N LYS A 465 22.95 -7.04 13.36
CA LYS A 465 22.43 -6.95 14.71
C LYS A 465 20.94 -6.56 14.66
N VAL A 466 20.10 -7.38 15.28
CA VAL A 466 18.68 -7.11 15.49
C VAL A 466 18.50 -6.70 16.94
N SER A 467 18.14 -5.44 17.19
CA SER A 467 17.83 -4.93 18.53
C SER A 467 16.55 -5.53 19.11
N TRP A 468 15.57 -5.83 18.26
CA TRP A 468 14.41 -6.63 18.65
C TRP A 468 13.69 -7.24 17.44
N ALA A 469 12.99 -8.35 17.68
CA ALA A 469 12.29 -9.15 16.70
C ALA A 469 10.81 -9.30 17.08
N TYR A 470 9.92 -9.32 16.07
CA TYR A 470 8.48 -9.55 16.28
C TYR A 470 8.08 -11.03 16.22
N LYS A 471 8.99 -11.91 15.79
CA LYS A 471 8.85 -13.36 15.76
C LYS A 471 10.20 -14.01 16.07
N ASP A 472 10.20 -15.29 16.45
CA ASP A 472 11.41 -16.02 16.83
C ASP A 472 12.38 -16.28 15.66
N ASP A 473 11.89 -16.18 14.42
CA ASP A 473 12.70 -16.37 13.22
C ASP A 473 13.52 -15.11 12.88
N ILE A 474 14.67 -14.97 13.54
CA ILE A 474 15.60 -13.84 13.40
C ILE A 474 16.22 -13.79 11.99
N ALA A 475 16.44 -14.94 11.34
CA ALA A 475 17.13 -15.01 10.05
C ALA A 475 16.34 -14.30 8.93
N ASP A 476 15.02 -14.51 8.93
CA ASP A 476 14.10 -13.82 8.03
C ASP A 476 14.11 -12.30 8.23
N LEU A 477 14.16 -11.86 9.49
CA LEU A 477 14.17 -10.43 9.83
C LEU A 477 15.48 -9.77 9.42
N GLN A 478 16.59 -10.46 9.61
CA GLN A 478 17.88 -9.99 9.15
C GLN A 478 17.92 -9.87 7.63
N ALA A 479 17.31 -10.80 6.89
CA ALA A 479 17.19 -10.71 5.43
C ALA A 479 16.33 -9.51 4.99
N ASP A 480 15.21 -9.25 5.65
CA ASP A 480 14.38 -8.06 5.39
C ASP A 480 15.16 -6.77 5.70
N LEU A 481 15.88 -6.72 6.83
CA LEU A 481 16.68 -5.55 7.24
C LEU A 481 17.85 -5.31 6.29
N PHE A 482 18.53 -6.37 5.84
CA PHE A 482 19.55 -6.30 4.79
C PHE A 482 18.99 -5.71 3.50
N PHE A 483 17.91 -6.29 2.99
CA PHE A 483 17.29 -5.88 1.73
C PHE A 483 16.94 -4.40 1.75
N TRP A 484 16.26 -3.94 2.79
CA TRP A 484 15.83 -2.55 2.86
C TRP A 484 16.98 -1.58 3.12
N SER A 485 18.01 -1.98 3.87
CA SER A 485 19.21 -1.16 4.06
C SER A 485 20.00 -1.02 2.77
N PHE A 486 20.12 -2.10 2.01
CA PHE A 486 20.74 -2.09 0.67
C PHE A 486 19.99 -1.14 -0.27
N VAL A 487 18.67 -1.27 -0.38
CA VAL A 487 17.84 -0.39 -1.23
C VAL A 487 17.98 1.08 -0.82
N ALA A 488 17.97 1.38 0.48
CA ALA A 488 18.13 2.74 0.98
C ALA A 488 19.49 3.35 0.59
N VAL A 489 20.58 2.58 0.74
CA VAL A 489 21.94 3.02 0.36
C VAL A 489 22.05 3.18 -1.15
N ILE A 490 21.54 2.25 -1.96
CA ILE A 490 21.65 2.35 -3.42
C ILE A 490 20.89 3.55 -3.97
N ASN A 491 19.66 3.76 -3.51
CA ASN A 491 18.83 4.86 -4.01
C ASN A 491 19.35 6.25 -3.62
N HIS A 492 20.22 6.33 -2.62
CA HIS A 492 20.76 7.58 -2.08
C HIS A 492 22.26 7.48 -1.79
N ILE A 493 23.03 6.82 -2.66
CA ILE A 493 24.42 6.46 -2.37
C ILE A 493 25.33 7.67 -2.08
N GLY A 494 25.11 8.78 -2.78
CA GLY A 494 25.82 10.03 -2.52
C GLY A 494 25.50 10.62 -1.14
N ASP A 495 24.23 10.63 -0.75
CA ASP A 495 23.81 11.08 0.59
C ASP A 495 24.28 10.09 1.67
N ALA A 496 24.33 8.80 1.36
CA ALA A 496 24.76 7.74 2.27
C ALA A 496 26.25 7.87 2.61
N ILE A 497 27.09 8.23 1.64
CA ILE A 497 28.52 8.51 1.88
C ILE A 497 28.69 9.71 2.84
N ASN A 498 27.79 10.69 2.76
CA ASN A 498 27.86 11.93 3.55
C ASN A 498 26.93 11.93 4.78
N CYS A 499 26.37 10.78 5.17
CA CYS A 499 25.33 10.75 6.20
C CYS A 499 25.87 10.86 7.63
N GLU A 500 27.14 10.53 7.87
CA GLU A 500 27.85 10.70 9.14
C GLU A 500 28.93 11.80 8.99
N ASP A 501 29.48 12.29 10.11
CA ASP A 501 30.42 13.43 10.09
C ASP A 501 31.76 13.09 9.42
N ASP A 502 32.16 11.81 9.41
CA ASP A 502 33.36 11.31 8.74
C ASP A 502 33.00 10.57 7.45
N ALA A 503 32.76 11.34 6.38
CA ALA A 503 32.39 10.78 5.08
C ALA A 503 33.45 9.84 4.50
N ALA A 504 34.74 10.06 4.80
CA ALA A 504 35.82 9.19 4.32
C ALA A 504 35.75 7.82 5.00
N HIS A 505 35.49 7.79 6.31
CA HIS A 505 35.27 6.56 7.05
C HIS A 505 34.02 5.83 6.57
N THR A 506 32.89 6.53 6.42
CA THR A 506 31.62 5.97 5.92
C THR A 506 31.78 5.40 4.50
N ASN A 507 32.44 6.14 3.60
CA ASN A 507 32.76 5.66 2.25
C ASN A 507 33.63 4.40 2.32
N GLY A 508 34.68 4.39 3.15
CA GLY A 508 35.55 3.22 3.33
C GLY A 508 34.79 1.97 3.80
N ARG A 509 33.84 2.11 4.72
CA ARG A 509 32.96 1.03 5.20
C ARG A 509 32.06 0.49 4.09
N LEU A 510 31.48 1.37 3.28
CA LEU A 510 30.66 0.98 2.13
C LEU A 510 31.49 0.29 1.05
N VAL A 511 32.66 0.82 0.69
CA VAL A 511 33.61 0.20 -0.24
C VAL A 511 33.96 -1.21 0.22
N ALA A 512 34.29 -1.38 1.51
CA ALA A 512 34.62 -2.69 2.08
C ALA A 512 33.44 -3.66 1.97
N PHE A 513 32.23 -3.21 2.36
CA PHE A 513 31.00 -4.00 2.22
C PHE A 513 30.76 -4.46 0.77
N PHE A 514 30.79 -3.53 -0.20
CA PHE A 514 30.58 -3.86 -1.61
C PHE A 514 31.74 -4.65 -2.22
N ARG A 515 32.96 -4.56 -1.70
CA ARG A 515 34.05 -5.42 -2.13
C ARG A 515 33.84 -6.87 -1.68
N ASP A 516 33.34 -7.03 -0.45
CA ASP A 516 33.31 -8.32 0.23
C ASP A 516 31.99 -9.07 0.06
N ILE A 517 30.95 -8.41 -0.47
CA ILE A 517 29.70 -9.06 -0.88
C ILE A 517 29.96 -10.04 -2.02
N ASP A 518 29.30 -11.19 -1.94
CA ASP A 518 29.31 -12.15 -3.03
C ASP A 518 28.21 -11.78 -4.02
N TYR A 519 28.60 -11.25 -5.18
CA TYR A 519 27.64 -10.83 -6.21
C TYR A 519 26.95 -12.04 -6.87
N ALA A 520 27.52 -13.23 -6.74
CA ALA A 520 26.93 -14.50 -7.15
C ALA A 520 26.05 -15.11 -6.04
N ASP A 521 25.92 -14.49 -4.86
CA ASP A 521 25.04 -15.00 -3.81
C ASP A 521 23.56 -14.76 -4.17
N PHE A 522 22.94 -15.85 -4.63
CA PHE A 522 21.54 -15.93 -5.02
C PHE A 522 20.63 -16.48 -3.91
N PHE A 523 20.89 -16.16 -2.64
CA PHE A 523 20.18 -16.78 -1.51
C PHE A 523 18.65 -16.62 -1.58
N ASN A 524 17.98 -17.74 -1.28
CA ASN A 524 16.58 -18.02 -1.57
C ASN A 524 15.83 -18.34 -0.26
N SER A 525 15.87 -17.43 0.72
CA SER A 525 15.09 -17.53 1.95
C SER A 525 13.64 -17.12 1.70
N GLY A 526 12.92 -17.87 0.86
CA GLY A 526 11.48 -17.71 0.60
C GLY A 526 11.02 -16.37 -0.02
N ARG A 527 11.89 -15.37 -0.14
CA ARG A 527 11.67 -14.06 -0.74
C ARG A 527 12.82 -13.75 -1.71
N THR A 528 12.49 -13.02 -2.77
CA THR A 528 13.30 -12.77 -3.99
C THR A 528 14.52 -11.84 -3.80
N TYR A 529 15.20 -11.85 -2.66
CA TYR A 529 16.15 -10.80 -2.24
C TYR A 529 17.63 -11.17 -2.46
N THR A 530 18.00 -11.54 -3.68
CA THR A 530 19.42 -11.80 -4.01
C THR A 530 20.16 -10.51 -4.33
N VAL A 531 21.48 -10.48 -4.10
CA VAL A 531 22.33 -9.31 -4.40
C VAL A 531 22.27 -8.95 -5.89
N GLY A 532 22.35 -9.98 -6.76
CA GLY A 532 22.16 -9.79 -8.19
C GLY A 532 20.78 -9.20 -8.55
N ASN A 533 19.69 -9.68 -7.93
CA ASN A 533 18.35 -9.14 -8.19
C ASN A 533 18.15 -7.71 -7.65
N LEU A 534 18.83 -7.37 -6.56
CA LEU A 534 18.80 -6.04 -5.98
C LEU A 534 19.47 -5.02 -6.91
N LEU A 535 20.70 -5.33 -7.35
CA LEU A 535 21.37 -4.56 -8.40
C LEU A 535 20.56 -4.54 -9.70
N ARG A 536 19.75 -5.59 -9.95
CA ARG A 536 18.81 -5.62 -11.06
C ARG A 536 17.83 -4.47 -11.04
N ARG A 537 17.07 -4.39 -9.94
CA ARG A 537 15.97 -3.43 -9.77
C ARG A 537 16.44 -1.99 -9.58
N GLU A 538 17.52 -1.79 -8.82
CA GLU A 538 17.94 -0.45 -8.39
C GLU A 538 19.05 0.15 -9.28
N SER A 539 19.40 -0.51 -10.40
CA SER A 539 20.37 0.00 -11.39
C SER A 539 20.03 1.38 -11.96
N SER A 540 18.77 1.80 -11.89
CA SER A 540 18.30 3.14 -12.27
C SER A 540 18.83 4.26 -11.36
N ALA A 541 19.37 3.96 -10.17
CA ALA A 541 19.83 4.94 -9.19
C ALA A 541 21.25 5.49 -9.43
N GLY A 542 21.93 5.10 -10.52
CA GLY A 542 23.28 5.61 -10.81
C GLY A 542 24.40 5.01 -9.96
N ILE A 543 24.23 3.76 -9.50
CA ILE A 543 25.21 3.03 -8.68
C ILE A 543 26.52 2.69 -9.42
N PHE A 544 26.49 2.42 -10.73
CA PHE A 544 27.69 1.95 -11.45
C PHE A 544 28.83 2.93 -11.48
N PRO A 545 28.63 4.24 -11.74
CA PRO A 545 29.70 5.24 -11.59
C PRO A 545 30.40 5.13 -10.22
N VAL A 546 29.66 4.94 -9.13
CA VAL A 546 30.24 4.82 -7.79
C VAL A 546 31.04 3.52 -7.65
N LEU A 547 30.51 2.39 -8.15
CA LEU A 547 31.24 1.12 -8.14
C LEU A 547 32.50 1.16 -9.04
N GLU A 548 32.46 1.89 -10.15
CA GLU A 548 33.61 2.15 -11.03
C GLU A 548 34.68 2.96 -10.30
N ASP A 549 34.29 4.04 -9.61
CA ASP A 549 35.18 4.85 -8.80
C ASP A 549 35.84 4.05 -7.66
N TRP A 550 35.09 3.10 -7.08
CA TRP A 550 35.62 2.15 -6.09
C TRP A 550 36.46 1.02 -6.70
N GLY A 551 36.54 0.93 -8.03
CA GLY A 551 37.24 -0.14 -8.75
C GLY A 551 36.61 -1.52 -8.56
N LEU A 552 35.31 -1.57 -8.34
CA LEU A 552 34.48 -2.76 -8.15
C LEU A 552 33.58 -3.07 -9.35
N ALA A 553 33.38 -2.13 -10.26
CA ALA A 553 32.73 -2.36 -11.54
C ALA A 553 33.60 -1.84 -12.69
N ARG A 554 33.51 -2.47 -13.86
CA ARG A 554 34.07 -1.92 -15.09
C ARG A 554 33.24 -2.31 -16.31
N PRO A 555 33.09 -1.43 -17.31
CA PRO A 555 32.46 -1.79 -18.57
C PRO A 555 33.34 -2.80 -19.33
N ILE A 556 32.71 -3.79 -19.94
CA ILE A 556 33.35 -4.79 -20.81
C ILE A 556 32.53 -4.97 -22.11
N THR A 557 33.04 -5.72 -23.08
CA THR A 557 32.28 -6.09 -24.28
C THR A 557 31.77 -7.52 -24.20
N ILE A 558 30.67 -7.84 -24.88
CA ILE A 558 30.15 -9.22 -24.95
C ILE A 558 31.23 -10.18 -25.45
N SER A 559 32.01 -9.78 -26.45
CA SER A 559 33.10 -10.57 -27.03
C SER A 559 34.27 -10.82 -26.07
N SER A 560 34.36 -10.08 -24.96
CA SER A 560 35.41 -10.25 -23.96
C SER A 560 35.05 -11.26 -22.86
N ILE A 561 33.81 -11.77 -22.85
CA ILE A 561 33.36 -12.77 -21.89
C ILE A 561 33.99 -14.12 -22.24
N GLN A 562 34.81 -14.65 -21.34
CA GLN A 562 35.45 -15.95 -21.51
C GLN A 562 34.58 -17.04 -20.85
N LEU A 563 34.07 -17.99 -21.65
CA LEU A 563 33.13 -19.01 -21.16
C LEU A 563 33.73 -19.94 -20.11
N ASN A 564 35.04 -20.21 -20.17
CA ASN A 564 35.78 -20.99 -19.18
C ASN A 564 35.88 -20.30 -17.81
N HIS A 565 35.59 -19.00 -17.72
CA HIS A 565 35.54 -18.23 -16.48
C HIS A 565 34.11 -18.13 -15.91
N VAL A 566 33.11 -18.63 -16.64
CA VAL A 566 31.73 -18.67 -16.16
C VAL A 566 31.59 -19.78 -15.13
N ARG A 567 31.13 -19.43 -13.93
CA ARG A 567 30.87 -20.39 -12.85
C ARG A 567 29.51 -21.05 -13.04
N ALA A 568 29.43 -21.92 -14.05
CA ALA A 568 28.22 -22.64 -14.41
C ALA A 568 27.73 -23.59 -13.30
N ASP A 569 28.60 -23.95 -12.36
CA ASP A 569 28.28 -24.69 -11.13
C ASP A 569 27.47 -23.86 -10.11
N GLU A 570 27.50 -22.54 -10.22
CA GLU A 570 26.77 -21.60 -9.35
C GLU A 570 25.64 -20.86 -10.06
N ALA A 571 25.65 -20.88 -11.40
CA ALA A 571 24.52 -20.45 -12.21
C ALA A 571 23.35 -21.46 -12.10
N ALA A 572 22.14 -20.95 -11.87
CA ALA A 572 20.92 -21.76 -11.77
C ALA A 572 19.91 -21.40 -12.87
N ASP A 573 19.23 -22.40 -13.44
CA ASP A 573 18.07 -22.20 -14.30
C ASP A 573 16.87 -21.77 -13.45
N VAL A 574 16.20 -20.69 -13.88
CA VAL A 574 15.05 -20.09 -13.21
C VAL A 574 13.78 -20.94 -13.38
N ALA A 575 13.76 -21.86 -14.34
CA ALA A 575 12.59 -22.67 -14.67
C ALA A 575 12.49 -24.00 -13.89
N GLY A 576 13.48 -24.38 -13.07
CA GLY A 576 13.42 -25.58 -12.23
C GLY A 576 13.26 -26.90 -13.01
N ARG A 577 13.78 -27.00 -14.25
CA ARG A 577 13.66 -28.22 -15.06
C ARG A 577 14.56 -29.35 -14.54
N PRO A 578 14.16 -30.62 -14.66
CA PRO A 578 15.02 -31.77 -14.35
C PRO A 578 16.28 -31.77 -15.24
N ALA A 579 17.42 -32.17 -14.68
CA ALA A 579 18.71 -32.25 -15.40
C ALA A 579 18.69 -33.15 -16.64
N GLU A 580 17.69 -34.02 -16.76
CA GLU A 580 17.50 -34.96 -17.88
C GLU A 580 16.80 -34.34 -19.10
N GLN A 581 16.25 -33.12 -18.98
CA GLN A 581 15.61 -32.42 -20.09
C GLN A 581 16.43 -31.21 -20.52
N GLU A 582 16.86 -31.19 -21.78
CA GLU A 582 17.51 -30.02 -22.35
C GLU A 582 16.58 -28.79 -22.24
N PRO A 583 17.08 -27.62 -21.79
CA PRO A 583 16.28 -26.41 -21.71
C PRO A 583 15.85 -25.97 -23.12
N THR A 584 14.61 -26.24 -23.51
CA THR A 584 14.10 -26.02 -24.89
C THR A 584 13.84 -24.56 -25.26
N ALA A 585 14.05 -23.62 -24.34
CA ALA A 585 13.86 -22.19 -24.58
C ALA A 585 14.93 -21.42 -23.80
N ILE A 586 15.43 -20.34 -24.42
CA ILE A 586 16.30 -19.29 -23.89
C ILE A 586 16.43 -19.40 -22.36
N PRO A 587 17.60 -19.80 -21.81
CA PRO A 587 17.79 -19.74 -20.37
C PRO A 587 17.57 -18.29 -19.99
N ARG A 588 16.46 -18.02 -19.30
CA ARG A 588 16.22 -16.71 -18.72
C ARG A 588 17.14 -16.66 -17.53
N PHE A 589 18.28 -15.99 -17.64
CA PHE A 589 19.17 -15.78 -16.51
C PHE A 589 18.50 -14.73 -15.62
N PHE A 590 17.71 -15.22 -14.67
CA PHE A 590 16.81 -14.50 -13.76
C PHE A 590 15.64 -13.74 -14.40
N THR A 591 14.55 -14.44 -14.75
CA THR A 591 13.20 -13.82 -14.67
C THR A 591 12.43 -14.39 -13.49
N VAL A 592 12.16 -13.56 -12.48
CA VAL A 592 10.99 -13.85 -11.66
C VAL A 592 9.79 -13.75 -12.59
N SER A 593 9.09 -14.88 -12.80
CA SER A 593 7.66 -14.82 -13.01
C SER A 593 7.09 -14.09 -11.80
N THR A 594 6.76 -12.81 -11.97
CA THR A 594 5.62 -12.29 -11.21
C THR A 594 4.44 -13.14 -11.67
N TYR A 595 4.03 -14.16 -10.90
CA TYR A 595 2.79 -14.87 -11.19
C TYR A 595 1.63 -13.87 -11.19
N PRO A 596 0.62 -14.12 -12.03
CA PRO A 596 -0.59 -14.65 -11.45
C PRO A 596 -0.85 -16.08 -11.94
N ILE A 597 -1.55 -16.82 -11.09
CA ILE A 597 -2.02 -18.20 -11.22
C ILE A 597 -2.56 -18.47 -12.64
N MET A 598 -2.08 -19.51 -13.32
CA MET A 598 -2.72 -20.08 -14.52
C MET A 598 -3.26 -21.48 -14.21
N GLU A 599 -4.57 -21.68 -14.38
CA GLU A 599 -5.22 -23.00 -14.38
C GLU A 599 -5.05 -23.63 -15.77
N VAL A 600 -4.51 -24.84 -15.84
CA VAL A 600 -4.54 -25.66 -17.06
C VAL A 600 -5.19 -26.99 -16.73
N ASN A 601 -6.35 -27.26 -17.34
CA ASN A 601 -7.10 -28.53 -17.33
C ASN A 601 -7.73 -28.96 -15.99
N ASP A 602 -8.47 -28.08 -15.31
CA ASP A 602 -9.38 -28.42 -14.20
C ASP A 602 -8.77 -29.23 -13.05
N LYS A 603 -7.45 -29.18 -12.94
CA LYS A 603 -6.70 -29.53 -11.76
C LYS A 603 -6.07 -28.25 -11.26
N LEU A 604 -6.55 -27.81 -10.11
CA LEU A 604 -5.88 -26.83 -9.28
C LEU A 604 -4.49 -27.38 -8.94
N ILE A 605 -3.49 -27.08 -9.75
CA ILE A 605 -2.10 -27.19 -9.31
C ILE A 605 -1.87 -25.94 -8.48
N VAL A 606 -2.27 -26.01 -7.21
CA VAL A 606 -1.65 -25.15 -6.22
C VAL A 606 -0.18 -25.52 -6.27
N ALA A 607 0.66 -24.67 -6.84
CA ALA A 607 2.06 -24.65 -6.44
C ALA A 607 2.06 -24.16 -5.00
N VAL A 608 1.74 -25.08 -4.09
CA VAL A 608 2.03 -24.93 -2.68
C VAL A 608 3.55 -24.90 -2.66
N CYS A 609 4.14 -23.71 -2.63
CA CYS A 609 5.41 -23.58 -1.91
C CYS A 609 5.04 -23.91 -0.47
N GLN A 610 5.17 -25.19 -0.13
CA GLN A 610 4.99 -25.69 1.23
C GLN A 610 5.83 -24.81 2.14
N ALA A 611 5.16 -24.18 3.09
CA ALA A 611 5.80 -23.74 4.31
C ALA A 611 6.55 -24.95 4.90
N TYR A 612 7.84 -24.74 5.20
CA TYR A 612 8.74 -25.62 5.95
C TYR A 612 8.82 -27.09 5.50
N GLY A 613 9.71 -27.32 4.53
CA GLY A 613 10.29 -28.63 4.17
C GLY A 613 11.33 -28.38 3.09
N GLU A 614 12.49 -29.06 3.14
CA GLU A 614 13.55 -28.88 2.14
C GLU A 614 12.97 -28.97 0.72
N ASN A 615 13.09 -27.90 -0.07
CA ASN A 615 12.72 -27.92 -1.48
C ASN A 615 13.57 -29.01 -2.18
N PRO A 616 13.00 -30.13 -2.65
CA PRO A 616 13.77 -31.21 -3.28
C PRO A 616 14.39 -30.77 -4.61
N TRP A 617 13.98 -29.62 -5.15
CA TRP A 617 14.52 -28.97 -6.34
C TRP A 617 15.69 -28.05 -6.01
N ARG A 618 16.55 -28.42 -5.05
CA ARG A 618 17.86 -27.77 -4.84
C ARG A 618 18.68 -27.87 -6.13
N LYS A 619 18.59 -26.80 -6.94
CA LYS A 619 19.43 -26.33 -8.03
C LYS A 619 20.35 -27.40 -8.63
N ALA A 620 19.95 -28.04 -9.74
CA ALA A 620 20.94 -28.66 -10.61
C ALA A 620 21.76 -27.50 -11.23
N PRO A 621 23.09 -27.46 -11.04
CA PRO A 621 23.89 -26.42 -11.64
C PRO A 621 23.81 -26.43 -13.16
N PHE A 622 24.00 -25.27 -13.79
CA PHE A 622 24.05 -25.16 -15.25
C PHE A 622 25.12 -26.07 -15.88
N SER A 623 26.20 -26.35 -15.13
CA SER A 623 27.23 -27.33 -15.50
C SER A 623 26.70 -28.76 -15.71
N LYS A 624 25.48 -29.08 -15.24
CA LYS A 624 24.81 -30.37 -15.47
C LYS A 624 24.04 -30.44 -16.79
N CYS A 625 23.90 -29.33 -17.52
CA CYS A 625 23.27 -29.32 -18.84
C CYS A 625 24.29 -29.68 -19.94
N LEU A 626 23.97 -30.70 -20.76
CA LEU A 626 24.77 -31.03 -21.94
C LEU A 626 24.86 -29.82 -22.88
N ASN A 627 26.07 -29.49 -23.32
CA ASN A 627 26.38 -28.40 -24.25
C ASN A 627 25.95 -26.98 -23.78
N TRP A 628 26.03 -26.70 -22.47
CA TRP A 628 25.68 -25.39 -21.91
C TRP A 628 26.54 -24.22 -22.46
N GLU A 629 27.83 -24.48 -22.74
CA GLU A 629 28.77 -23.49 -23.29
C GLU A 629 28.35 -23.02 -24.67
N GLY A 630 28.05 -23.95 -25.59
CA GLY A 630 27.60 -23.64 -26.94
C GLY A 630 26.31 -22.83 -26.94
N ARG A 631 25.37 -23.16 -26.06
CA ARG A 631 24.11 -22.42 -25.92
C ARG A 631 24.31 -21.00 -25.38
N LEU A 632 25.14 -20.83 -24.35
CA LEU A 632 25.47 -19.50 -23.83
C LEU A 632 26.18 -18.67 -24.90
N GLN A 633 27.08 -19.27 -25.67
CA GLN A 633 27.76 -18.63 -26.78
C GLN A 633 26.79 -18.15 -27.88
N GLU A 634 25.88 -19.01 -28.33
CA GLU A 634 24.83 -18.65 -29.30
C GLU A 634 23.98 -17.46 -28.82
N HIS A 635 23.69 -17.39 -27.52
CA HIS A 635 22.92 -16.28 -26.95
C HIS A 635 23.70 -14.98 -26.89
N LEU A 636 24.94 -15.02 -26.42
CA LEU A 636 25.81 -13.85 -26.40
C LEU A 636 26.01 -13.31 -27.84
N GLN A 637 26.16 -14.21 -28.81
CA GLN A 637 26.24 -13.86 -30.22
C GLN A 637 24.95 -13.21 -30.74
N ALA A 638 23.78 -13.78 -30.42
CA ALA A 638 22.49 -13.20 -30.80
C ALA A 638 22.28 -11.79 -30.20
N ILE A 639 22.71 -11.55 -28.96
CA ILE A 639 22.64 -10.22 -28.33
C ILE A 639 23.55 -9.23 -29.07
N ALA A 640 24.75 -9.67 -29.48
CA ALA A 640 25.68 -8.84 -30.25
C ALA A 640 25.15 -8.53 -31.67
N GLU A 641 24.48 -9.49 -32.31
CA GLU A 641 23.95 -9.37 -33.68
C GLU A 641 22.66 -8.55 -33.79
N LEU A 642 21.83 -8.51 -32.73
CA LEU A 642 20.58 -7.76 -32.73
C LEU A 642 20.74 -6.22 -32.75
N GLU A 643 21.98 -5.69 -32.74
CA GLU A 643 22.32 -4.25 -32.68
C GLU A 643 21.59 -3.47 -31.57
N LEU A 644 21.10 -4.16 -30.53
CA LEU A 644 20.42 -3.50 -29.42
C LEU A 644 21.47 -2.79 -28.55
N PRO A 645 21.25 -1.53 -28.13
CA PRO A 645 22.19 -0.83 -27.27
C PRO A 645 22.27 -1.54 -25.92
N ALA A 646 23.29 -2.39 -25.77
CA ALA A 646 23.54 -3.19 -24.59
C ALA A 646 24.78 -2.68 -23.84
N ARG A 647 24.69 -2.57 -22.52
CA ARG A 647 25.85 -2.28 -21.66
C ARG A 647 26.21 -3.55 -20.91
N VAL A 648 27.49 -3.90 -20.89
CA VAL A 648 27.99 -5.06 -20.15
C VAL A 648 28.96 -4.60 -19.09
N TYR A 649 28.75 -5.05 -17.86
CA TYR A 649 29.58 -4.73 -16.71
C TYR A 649 30.12 -5.99 -16.08
N LEU A 650 31.40 -5.96 -15.74
CA LEU A 650 32.00 -6.92 -14.81
C LEU A 650 32.01 -6.28 -13.43
N ILE A 651 31.39 -6.93 -12.46
CA ILE A 651 31.15 -6.39 -11.11
C ILE A 651 31.70 -7.37 -10.09
N GLY A 652 32.38 -6.86 -9.06
CA GLY A 652 33.04 -7.67 -8.04
C GLY A 652 34.49 -8.03 -8.41
N LYS A 653 35.14 -8.82 -7.54
CA LYS A 653 36.54 -9.26 -7.70
C LYS A 653 36.70 -10.75 -7.43
N GLY A 654 37.58 -11.40 -8.19
CA GLY A 654 37.91 -12.82 -8.06
C GLY A 654 36.68 -13.72 -8.20
N SER A 655 36.57 -14.71 -7.33
CA SER A 655 35.44 -15.67 -7.29
C SER A 655 34.12 -15.08 -6.80
N LYS A 656 34.02 -13.77 -6.55
CA LYS A 656 32.76 -13.09 -6.18
C LYS A 656 32.21 -12.25 -7.32
N SER A 657 32.78 -12.35 -8.53
CA SER A 657 32.41 -11.46 -9.62
C SER A 657 31.16 -11.97 -10.37
N VAL A 658 30.45 -11.04 -10.99
CA VAL A 658 29.39 -11.33 -11.95
C VAL A 658 29.56 -10.46 -13.20
N VAL A 659 29.21 -11.02 -14.35
CA VAL A 659 28.99 -10.26 -15.57
C VAL A 659 27.51 -9.95 -15.67
N GLY A 660 27.16 -8.67 -15.69
CA GLY A 660 25.80 -8.24 -15.92
C GLY A 660 25.62 -7.60 -17.31
N ILE A 661 24.54 -7.95 -18.00
CA ILE A 661 24.21 -7.47 -19.35
C ILE A 661 22.88 -6.72 -19.33
N TYR A 662 22.89 -5.48 -19.84
CA TYR A 662 21.77 -4.55 -19.93
C TYR A 662 21.25 -4.48 -21.37
N GLN A 663 19.94 -4.46 -21.63
CA GLN A 663 19.37 -4.28 -22.97
C GLN A 663 18.48 -3.03 -22.96
N ASN A 664 18.73 -2.08 -23.86
CA ASN A 664 17.91 -0.90 -24.13
C ASN A 664 17.92 0.22 -23.05
N THR A 665 18.67 1.30 -23.30
CA THR A 665 18.78 2.49 -22.43
C THR A 665 17.49 3.29 -22.23
N ASN A 666 16.43 3.02 -22.99
CA ASN A 666 15.14 3.73 -22.88
C ASN A 666 13.99 2.83 -22.39
N ALA A 667 14.25 1.55 -22.08
CA ALA A 667 13.24 0.67 -21.50
C ALA A 667 13.17 0.88 -19.99
N ILE A 668 11.97 1.07 -19.46
CA ILE A 668 11.69 1.30 -18.04
C ILE A 668 12.00 0.05 -17.16
N TRP A 669 12.56 -1.05 -17.72
CA TRP A 669 12.76 -2.32 -17.00
C TRP A 669 13.99 -3.14 -17.44
N ASP A 670 14.66 -3.68 -16.40
CA ASP A 670 15.41 -4.93 -16.23
C ASP A 670 16.76 -5.18 -16.94
N TRP A 671 17.71 -5.74 -16.18
CA TRP A 671 18.85 -6.47 -16.74
C TRP A 671 18.36 -7.71 -17.47
N CYS A 672 19.03 -8.08 -18.55
CA CYS A 672 18.71 -9.30 -19.27
C CYS A 672 19.50 -10.50 -18.74
N TYR A 673 20.69 -10.29 -18.17
CA TYR A 673 21.57 -11.36 -17.69
C TYR A 673 22.46 -10.93 -16.51
N ILE A 674 22.63 -11.78 -15.50
CA ILE A 674 23.68 -11.70 -14.47
C ILE A 674 24.33 -13.08 -14.39
N ILE A 675 25.64 -13.17 -14.65
CA ILE A 675 26.39 -14.40 -14.87
C ILE A 675 27.52 -14.48 -13.84
N PRO A 676 27.53 -15.47 -12.93
CA PRO A 676 28.68 -15.74 -12.06
C PRO A 676 29.97 -15.91 -12.85
N TYR A 677 31.00 -15.18 -12.45
CA TYR A 677 32.23 -15.06 -13.23
C TYR A 677 33.44 -15.10 -12.30
N ASP A 678 34.36 -16.03 -12.56
CA ASP A 678 35.63 -16.12 -11.86
C ASP A 678 36.73 -15.44 -12.67
N GLN A 679 37.35 -14.41 -12.09
CA GLN A 679 38.48 -13.73 -12.71
C GLN A 679 39.84 -14.26 -12.26
N SER A 680 39.86 -15.16 -11.27
CA SER A 680 41.09 -15.59 -10.59
C SER A 680 42.01 -16.47 -11.44
#